data_AF-A0A965S374-F1
#
_entry.id   AF-A0A965S374-F1
#
_cell.length_a   1.000
_cell.length_b   1.000
_cell.length_c   1.000
_cell.angle_alpha   90.00
_cell.angle_beta   90.00
_cell.angle_gamma   90.00
#
_symmetry.space_group_name_H-M   'P 1'
#
loop_
_entity.id
_entity.type
_entity.pdbx_description
1 polymer ?
#
loop_
_entity_poly.entity_id
_entity_poly.type
_entity_poly.pdbx_seq_one_letter_code
_entity_poly.pdbx_strand_id
1 'polypeptide(L)'
;LYGFIPKRQYAAQYISHGFYNQFADVLEGNRRRKILTSRYVNQSVQSFNTDYQINNANRNAFVAVQIQADLSDPINKDDSRFTMQKSNYELNRSIKSNISSYYGAIKIPSPSQYGQLDSIKQQVISYCIEQTSPVKEFKYTSPVYFGGDVYLNRYTEKNSMLFFNTWLMGEPDTTEFDYTKYINVPYPRFWLNTEELHSEYINNAANYYSLDGLQKRTFYIQRGYFYLFNSGVRDFFVESEINLAYRDWTEEVSKHHYDPYGYSDLQSMFRSDSIQDGNYYRYDYSLSISKLFGSSISWGNILPRDYNPVTSQQCYTYRPTRVMYSLPIQYQSKKDNWRSFLTNNYTDFTSDITAIKSINMTGALFMMKSQSPLKFMGVEELKLDATGTKIRVGDGGLFTGDNQLQQIVNADVPFEYASCQNRYSTVGTKYGVFWVTQNQGKVFQYGGEGIGEISDSGMKWWLAKYLPSQLLKVFPDYPYYDNPVIGVGVQTIYDNTNEILYITKKDYKPIIDGLQYDASVDLFYTVDQTSTITYYSFKDKQAFEDASFTISYDPKLKAWISFHDWIPTFMLPTKNHFMTVNDSSTWKHNERCDSYCNFYGGEYPWEIEYVSSSGQNVTTTRSIEYMLEAYKYYNDCQDKFHILDRNFDEAIIYNSEQISGTLQLNIKPKNNPLELLKYPIVHTDYIDILYAKEENKYR
;
A
#
# COMPACT_ATOMS: atom_id res chain seq x y z
N LEU A 1 -60.74 -44.70 -58.28
CA LEU A 1 -59.34 -44.59 -58.78
C LEU A 1 -58.32 -44.62 -57.65
N TYR A 2 -58.52 -43.84 -56.58
CA TYR A 2 -57.56 -43.71 -55.46
C TYR A 2 -57.25 -45.00 -54.68
N GLY A 3 -58.18 -45.96 -54.57
CA GLY A 3 -57.93 -47.24 -53.87
C GLY A 3 -57.03 -48.25 -54.58
N PHE A 4 -56.68 -48.03 -55.87
CA PHE A 4 -55.80 -48.92 -56.65
C PHE A 4 -54.34 -48.40 -56.73
N ILE A 5 -54.05 -47.24 -56.12
CA ILE A 5 -52.72 -46.64 -56.11
C ILE A 5 -52.01 -47.09 -54.82
N PRO A 6 -50.81 -47.70 -54.89
CA PRO A 6 -50.08 -48.06 -53.69
C PRO A 6 -49.70 -46.81 -52.91
N LYS A 7 -49.91 -46.84 -51.58
CA LYS A 7 -49.44 -45.79 -50.67
C LYS A 7 -47.92 -45.64 -50.82
N ARG A 8 -47.44 -44.41 -50.99
CA ARG A 8 -46.00 -44.09 -51.16
C ARG A 8 -45.63 -42.85 -50.36
N GLN A 9 -44.42 -42.87 -49.80
CA GLN A 9 -43.83 -41.71 -49.14
C GLN A 9 -43.07 -40.86 -50.16
N TYR A 10 -43.49 -39.60 -50.30
CA TYR A 10 -42.87 -38.61 -51.18
C TYR A 10 -41.97 -37.61 -50.43
N ALA A 11 -42.01 -37.62 -49.10
CA ALA A 11 -41.19 -36.76 -48.24
C ALA A 11 -39.81 -37.38 -48.00
N ALA A 12 -38.75 -36.64 -48.27
CA ALA A 12 -37.37 -37.01 -48.00
C ALA A 12 -36.72 -36.04 -46.99
N GLN A 13 -35.81 -36.57 -46.19
CA GLN A 13 -34.94 -35.81 -45.30
C GLN A 13 -33.49 -36.00 -45.74
N TYR A 14 -32.74 -34.91 -45.79
CA TYR A 14 -31.31 -34.96 -46.02
C TYR A 14 -30.57 -34.88 -44.69
N ILE A 15 -29.71 -35.87 -44.42
CA ILE A 15 -28.86 -35.94 -43.23
C ILE A 15 -27.41 -35.99 -43.71
N SER A 16 -26.57 -35.13 -43.15
CA SER A 16 -25.14 -35.04 -43.49
C SER A 16 -24.25 -34.90 -42.25
N HIS A 17 -23.00 -35.30 -42.39
CA HIS A 17 -21.96 -35.07 -41.39
C HIS A 17 -20.72 -34.54 -42.10
N GLY A 18 -20.31 -33.33 -41.75
CA GLY A 18 -19.18 -32.62 -42.35
C GLY A 18 -18.04 -32.46 -41.36
N PHE A 19 -16.93 -33.14 -41.61
CA PHE A 19 -15.72 -33.05 -40.79
C PHE A 19 -14.66 -32.18 -41.47
N TYR A 20 -14.35 -31.03 -40.88
CA TYR A 20 -13.34 -30.08 -41.34
C TYR A 20 -12.00 -30.40 -40.68
N ASN A 21 -11.15 -31.15 -41.37
CA ASN A 21 -9.86 -31.62 -40.85
C ASN A 21 -8.63 -31.05 -41.57
N GLN A 22 -8.83 -30.31 -42.66
CA GLN A 22 -7.76 -29.69 -43.44
C GLN A 22 -7.84 -28.17 -43.35
N PHE A 23 -6.67 -27.54 -43.25
CA PHE A 23 -6.53 -26.09 -43.20
C PHE A 23 -5.76 -25.60 -44.44
N ALA A 24 -6.25 -24.52 -45.04
CA ALA A 24 -5.59 -23.82 -46.14
C ALA A 24 -5.42 -22.35 -45.76
N ASP A 25 -4.21 -21.81 -45.97
CA ASP A 25 -3.88 -20.44 -45.62
C ASP A 25 -4.61 -19.42 -46.50
N VAL A 26 -5.13 -18.37 -45.85
CA VAL A 26 -5.71 -17.21 -46.52
C VAL A 26 -4.62 -16.15 -46.75
N LEU A 27 -4.59 -15.53 -47.94
CA LEU A 27 -3.62 -14.49 -48.32
C LEU A 27 -3.59 -13.31 -47.32
N GLU A 28 -2.39 -12.73 -47.11
CA GLU A 28 -2.19 -11.54 -46.29
C GLU A 28 -3.01 -10.36 -46.84
N GLY A 29 -3.89 -9.81 -46.01
CA GLY A 29 -4.89 -8.79 -46.40
C GLY A 29 -6.34 -9.24 -46.21
N ASN A 30 -6.63 -10.53 -46.34
CA ASN A 30 -7.97 -11.10 -46.12
C ASN A 30 -8.17 -11.74 -44.73
N ARG A 31 -7.14 -11.69 -43.87
CA ARG A 31 -7.13 -12.35 -42.56
C ARG A 31 -7.86 -11.58 -41.44
N ARG A 32 -7.98 -10.26 -41.54
CA ARG A 32 -8.59 -9.41 -40.50
C ARG A 32 -9.49 -8.38 -41.14
N ARG A 33 -10.72 -8.27 -40.63
CA ARG A 33 -11.72 -7.32 -41.12
C ARG A 33 -12.40 -6.66 -39.95
N LYS A 34 -12.72 -5.37 -40.10
CA LYS A 34 -13.49 -4.63 -39.11
C LYS A 34 -14.95 -5.07 -39.20
N ILE A 35 -15.53 -5.36 -38.04
CA ILE A 35 -16.97 -5.59 -37.88
C ILE A 35 -17.63 -4.22 -37.75
N LEU A 36 -18.60 -3.93 -38.61
CA LEU A 36 -19.40 -2.69 -38.57
C LEU A 36 -20.57 -2.86 -37.59
N THR A 37 -21.31 -3.95 -37.74
CA THR A 37 -22.50 -4.27 -36.95
C THR A 37 -22.49 -5.77 -36.63
N SER A 38 -22.93 -6.16 -35.45
CA SER A 38 -23.15 -7.57 -35.12
C SER A 38 -24.42 -7.72 -34.28
N ARG A 39 -25.14 -8.83 -34.45
CA ARG A 39 -26.37 -9.11 -33.70
C ARG A 39 -26.50 -10.61 -33.47
N TYR A 40 -26.88 -10.99 -32.26
CA TYR A 40 -27.26 -12.37 -31.95
C TYR A 40 -28.69 -12.62 -32.44
N VAL A 41 -28.87 -13.61 -33.31
CA VAL A 41 -30.15 -13.95 -33.92
C VAL A 41 -30.72 -15.19 -33.23
N ASN A 42 -31.82 -15.01 -32.50
CA ASN A 42 -32.53 -16.12 -31.85
C ASN A 42 -33.46 -16.84 -32.83
N GLN A 43 -34.21 -17.83 -32.35
CA GLN A 43 -35.15 -18.64 -33.16
C GLN A 43 -36.43 -17.88 -33.53
N SER A 44 -36.32 -16.66 -34.07
CA SER A 44 -37.46 -15.84 -34.48
C SER A 44 -37.12 -15.02 -35.72
N VAL A 45 -38.12 -14.34 -36.28
CA VAL A 45 -37.88 -13.33 -37.31
C VAL A 45 -37.36 -12.06 -36.63
N GLN A 46 -36.20 -11.56 -37.06
CA GLN A 46 -35.55 -10.41 -36.45
C GLN A 46 -34.95 -9.50 -37.54
N SER A 47 -35.04 -8.18 -37.36
CA SER A 47 -34.30 -7.22 -38.19
C SER A 47 -32.81 -7.29 -37.84
N PHE A 48 -31.93 -7.31 -38.84
CA PHE A 48 -30.48 -7.23 -38.61
C PHE A 48 -30.02 -5.77 -38.59
N ASN A 49 -30.44 -5.01 -39.61
CA ASN A 49 -30.28 -3.56 -39.74
C ASN A 49 -31.53 -2.97 -40.43
N THR A 50 -31.47 -1.72 -40.91
CA THR A 50 -32.58 -1.09 -41.65
C THR A 50 -32.90 -1.81 -42.97
N ASP A 51 -31.92 -2.50 -43.57
CA ASP A 51 -32.01 -3.05 -44.92
C ASP A 51 -32.32 -4.56 -44.96
N TYR A 52 -31.97 -5.30 -43.91
CA TYR A 52 -32.06 -6.76 -43.87
C TYR A 52 -32.93 -7.26 -42.71
N GLN A 53 -33.89 -8.12 -43.03
CA GLN A 53 -34.63 -8.94 -42.08
C GLN A 53 -34.21 -10.41 -42.22
N ILE A 54 -33.94 -11.07 -41.10
CA ILE A 54 -33.52 -12.46 -41.05
C ILE A 54 -34.67 -13.29 -40.49
N ASN A 55 -35.17 -14.25 -41.28
CA ASN A 55 -36.05 -15.29 -40.77
C ASN A 55 -35.21 -16.46 -40.23
N ASN A 56 -35.14 -16.58 -38.90
CA ASN A 56 -34.49 -17.69 -38.20
C ASN A 56 -35.48 -18.54 -37.37
N ALA A 57 -36.76 -18.56 -37.74
CA ALA A 57 -37.76 -19.36 -37.03
C ALA A 57 -37.43 -20.85 -37.08
N ASN A 58 -37.52 -21.53 -35.92
CA ASN A 58 -37.26 -22.97 -35.74
C ASN A 58 -35.88 -23.43 -36.24
N ARG A 59 -34.86 -22.56 -36.11
CA ARG A 59 -33.46 -22.83 -36.48
C ARG A 59 -32.53 -22.47 -35.34
N ASN A 60 -31.28 -22.92 -35.38
CA ASN A 60 -30.32 -22.63 -34.33
C ASN A 60 -29.99 -21.14 -34.25
N ALA A 61 -29.72 -20.67 -33.04
CA ALA A 61 -29.27 -19.31 -32.82
C ALA A 61 -27.84 -19.13 -33.34
N PHE A 62 -27.54 -17.98 -33.94
CA PHE A 62 -26.21 -17.68 -34.48
C PHE A 62 -25.90 -16.17 -34.37
N VAL A 63 -24.62 -15.83 -34.53
CA VAL A 63 -24.17 -14.43 -34.57
C VAL A 63 -24.11 -13.97 -36.02
N ALA A 64 -24.92 -12.97 -36.37
CA ALA A 64 -24.84 -12.28 -37.65
C ALA A 64 -23.83 -11.12 -37.55
N VAL A 65 -22.95 -10.99 -38.55
CA VAL A 65 -21.87 -9.99 -38.56
C VAL A 65 -21.83 -9.29 -39.91
N GLN A 66 -21.84 -7.95 -39.90
CA GLN A 66 -21.60 -7.10 -41.06
C GLN A 66 -20.13 -6.72 -41.09
N ILE A 67 -19.43 -7.14 -42.14
CA ILE A 67 -18.00 -6.85 -42.36
C ILE A 67 -17.84 -5.60 -43.24
N GLN A 68 -16.72 -4.88 -43.08
CA GLN A 68 -16.44 -3.64 -43.83
C GLN A 68 -16.22 -3.85 -45.33
N ALA A 69 -15.73 -5.02 -45.75
CA ALA A 69 -15.41 -5.34 -47.14
C ALA A 69 -15.97 -6.73 -47.49
N ASP A 70 -16.16 -7.02 -48.77
CA ASP A 70 -16.71 -8.28 -49.28
C ASP A 70 -15.70 -9.43 -49.25
N LEU A 71 -16.12 -10.60 -48.77
CA LEU A 71 -15.26 -11.78 -48.61
C LEU A 71 -15.34 -12.62 -49.88
N SER A 72 -14.19 -12.96 -50.48
CA SER A 72 -14.14 -13.84 -51.65
C SER A 72 -14.48 -15.27 -51.28
N ASP A 73 -15.04 -16.05 -52.21
CA ASP A 73 -15.35 -17.46 -51.98
C ASP A 73 -14.07 -18.27 -51.67
N PRO A 74 -14.16 -19.36 -50.87
CA PRO A 74 -13.03 -20.24 -50.59
C PRO A 74 -12.39 -20.82 -51.86
N ILE A 75 -11.08 -21.08 -51.82
CA ILE A 75 -10.31 -21.66 -52.95
C ILE A 75 -10.87 -23.02 -53.36
N ASN A 76 -11.18 -23.86 -52.37
CA ASN A 76 -11.83 -25.14 -52.61
C ASN A 76 -13.34 -24.93 -52.74
N LYS A 77 -13.92 -25.36 -53.86
CA LYS A 77 -15.35 -25.26 -54.12
C LYS A 77 -16.13 -26.32 -53.36
N ASP A 78 -17.13 -25.89 -52.60
CA ASP A 78 -18.08 -26.76 -51.92
C ASP A 78 -19.11 -27.32 -52.93
N ASP A 79 -19.20 -28.65 -53.02
CA ASP A 79 -20.16 -29.36 -53.89
C ASP A 79 -21.16 -30.23 -53.11
N SER A 80 -21.27 -30.00 -51.79
CA SER A 80 -22.17 -30.74 -50.89
C SER A 80 -23.66 -30.52 -51.18
N ARG A 81 -24.01 -29.46 -51.91
CA ARG A 81 -25.39 -29.15 -52.29
C ARG A 81 -25.74 -29.78 -53.64
N PHE A 82 -26.50 -30.86 -53.61
CA PHE A 82 -27.05 -31.51 -54.80
C PHE A 82 -28.53 -31.85 -54.62
N THR A 83 -29.23 -32.01 -55.74
CA THR A 83 -30.58 -32.57 -55.79
C THR A 83 -30.51 -34.06 -56.13
N MET A 84 -31.53 -34.84 -55.77
CA MET A 84 -31.61 -36.26 -56.09
C MET A 84 -31.54 -36.49 -57.60
N GLN A 85 -32.18 -35.64 -58.41
CA GLN A 85 -32.12 -35.75 -59.87
C GLN A 85 -30.71 -35.50 -60.43
N LYS A 86 -29.97 -34.51 -59.91
CA LYS A 86 -28.62 -34.19 -60.40
C LYS A 86 -27.61 -35.29 -60.07
N SER A 87 -27.86 -36.04 -59.00
CA SER A 87 -26.95 -37.04 -58.48
C SER A 87 -27.29 -38.48 -58.89
N ASN A 88 -28.45 -38.73 -59.53
CA ASN A 88 -28.90 -40.05 -60.00
C ASN A 88 -28.97 -41.15 -58.91
N TYR A 89 -29.19 -40.79 -57.64
CA TYR A 89 -29.14 -41.73 -56.51
C TYR A 89 -30.51 -42.13 -55.95
N GLU A 90 -30.52 -43.27 -55.25
CA GLU A 90 -31.65 -43.85 -54.52
C GLU A 90 -31.64 -43.43 -53.04
N LEU A 91 -32.81 -43.49 -52.38
CA LEU A 91 -32.94 -43.19 -50.94
C LEU A 91 -32.02 -44.11 -50.12
N ASN A 92 -31.49 -43.61 -49.00
CA ASN A 92 -30.69 -44.34 -48.01
C ASN A 92 -29.26 -44.74 -48.43
N ARG A 93 -28.69 -44.18 -49.51
CA ARG A 93 -27.28 -44.35 -49.86
C ARG A 93 -26.44 -43.15 -49.40
N SER A 94 -25.32 -43.41 -48.72
CA SER A 94 -24.38 -42.36 -48.29
C SER A 94 -23.51 -41.85 -49.45
N ILE A 95 -23.23 -40.54 -49.44
CA ILE A 95 -22.45 -39.83 -50.46
C ILE A 95 -21.34 -39.05 -49.75
N LYS A 96 -20.15 -39.00 -50.37
CA LYS A 96 -19.04 -38.15 -49.94
C LYS A 96 -18.89 -37.01 -50.95
N SER A 97 -18.83 -35.78 -50.43
CA SER A 97 -18.66 -34.54 -51.18
C SER A 97 -17.64 -33.66 -50.46
N ASN A 98 -17.09 -32.68 -51.18
CA ASN A 98 -16.15 -31.73 -50.62
C ASN A 98 -16.90 -30.57 -49.99
N ILE A 99 -16.57 -30.24 -48.75
CA ILE A 99 -17.09 -29.08 -48.02
C ILE A 99 -15.96 -28.08 -47.82
N SER A 100 -16.29 -26.79 -47.84
CA SER A 100 -15.32 -25.71 -47.69
C SER A 100 -15.96 -24.51 -47.03
N SER A 101 -15.34 -23.97 -45.99
CA SER A 101 -15.84 -22.81 -45.24
C SER A 101 -14.68 -22.02 -44.65
N TYR A 102 -14.94 -20.75 -44.34
CA TYR A 102 -14.00 -19.93 -43.59
C TYR A 102 -14.14 -20.18 -42.09
N TYR A 103 -13.00 -20.40 -41.44
CA TYR A 103 -12.88 -20.36 -39.99
C TYR A 103 -12.42 -18.96 -39.57
N GLY A 104 -13.16 -18.32 -38.67
CA GLY A 104 -12.87 -16.97 -38.20
C GLY A 104 -13.22 -16.80 -36.73
N ALA A 105 -12.41 -16.00 -36.03
CA ALA A 105 -12.63 -15.64 -34.64
C ALA A 105 -12.96 -14.14 -34.52
N ILE A 106 -13.92 -13.81 -33.66
CA ILE A 106 -14.22 -12.43 -33.30
C ILE A 106 -13.23 -12.02 -32.21
N LYS A 107 -12.41 -10.99 -32.47
CA LYS A 107 -11.37 -10.53 -31.54
C LYS A 107 -11.65 -9.10 -31.07
N ILE A 108 -11.43 -8.88 -29.78
CA ILE A 108 -11.49 -7.56 -29.14
C ILE A 108 -10.05 -7.10 -28.89
N PRO A 109 -9.67 -5.85 -29.22
CA PRO A 109 -8.34 -5.35 -28.92
C PRO A 109 -8.15 -5.19 -27.41
N SER A 110 -7.17 -5.88 -26.84
CA SER A 110 -6.74 -5.74 -25.44
C SER A 110 -5.30 -5.22 -25.40
N PRO A 111 -5.09 -3.89 -25.34
CA PRO A 111 -3.75 -3.30 -25.40
C PRO A 111 -2.88 -3.57 -24.16
N SER A 112 -3.47 -4.02 -23.04
CA SER A 112 -2.78 -4.30 -21.78
C SER A 112 -2.93 -5.76 -21.34
N GLN A 113 -2.96 -6.71 -22.28
CA GLN A 113 -3.14 -8.13 -22.00
C GLN A 113 -2.10 -8.67 -21.00
N TYR A 114 -0.86 -8.16 -21.06
CA TYR A 114 0.26 -8.59 -20.23
C TYR A 114 0.67 -7.55 -19.17
N GLY A 115 -0.18 -6.55 -18.91
CA GLY A 115 0.12 -5.47 -17.97
C GLY A 115 1.13 -4.45 -18.49
N GLN A 116 1.49 -3.49 -17.65
CA GLN A 116 2.51 -2.48 -17.95
C GLN A 116 3.89 -3.02 -17.59
N LEU A 117 4.97 -2.37 -18.07
CA LEU A 117 6.35 -2.72 -17.72
C LEU A 117 6.58 -2.82 -16.19
N ASP A 118 5.89 -1.98 -15.41
CA ASP A 118 5.96 -1.97 -13.94
C ASP A 118 5.04 -3.02 -13.27
N SER A 119 4.11 -3.64 -14.02
CA SER A 119 3.13 -4.62 -13.51
C SER A 119 2.86 -5.75 -14.52
N ILE A 120 3.94 -6.44 -14.92
CA ILE A 120 3.85 -7.53 -15.90
C ILE A 120 2.98 -8.66 -15.34
N LYS A 121 1.92 -9.01 -16.06
CA LYS A 121 1.12 -10.22 -15.79
C LYS A 121 1.77 -11.40 -16.48
N GLN A 122 2.42 -12.26 -15.71
CA GLN A 122 3.00 -13.50 -16.22
C GLN A 122 1.90 -14.54 -16.40
N GLN A 123 1.81 -15.13 -17.59
CA GLN A 123 0.96 -16.29 -17.88
C GLN A 123 1.87 -17.53 -17.89
N VAL A 124 1.53 -18.54 -17.09
CA VAL A 124 2.29 -19.78 -17.04
C VAL A 124 1.93 -20.63 -18.26
N ILE A 125 2.90 -20.85 -19.13
CA ILE A 125 2.74 -21.59 -20.40
C ILE A 125 3.05 -23.09 -20.20
N SER A 126 3.86 -23.45 -19.20
CA SER A 126 4.23 -24.84 -18.90
C SER A 126 4.64 -25.00 -17.44
N TYR A 127 4.53 -26.22 -16.90
CA TYR A 127 4.99 -26.60 -15.57
C TYR A 127 6.48 -26.99 -15.51
N CYS A 128 7.15 -27.04 -16.65
CA CYS A 128 8.58 -27.35 -16.73
C CYS A 128 9.42 -26.09 -16.47
N ILE A 129 10.30 -26.15 -15.47
CA ILE A 129 11.26 -25.08 -15.17
C ILE A 129 12.52 -25.32 -16.00
N GLU A 130 12.79 -24.45 -16.97
CA GLU A 130 14.08 -24.42 -17.67
C GLU A 130 15.00 -23.38 -17.03
N GLN A 131 16.20 -23.82 -16.62
CA GLN A 131 17.21 -22.91 -16.11
C GLN A 131 17.95 -22.25 -17.28
N THR A 132 17.96 -20.92 -17.30
CA THR A 132 18.77 -20.14 -18.24
C THR A 132 19.84 -19.38 -17.46
N SER A 133 21.05 -19.28 -18.02
CA SER A 133 22.09 -18.41 -17.46
C SER A 133 21.83 -16.97 -17.93
N PRO A 134 21.87 -15.95 -17.06
CA PRO A 134 21.55 -14.58 -17.45
C PRO A 134 22.71 -13.92 -18.23
N VAL A 135 22.89 -14.27 -19.50
CA VAL A 135 23.88 -13.64 -20.40
C VAL A 135 23.16 -12.65 -21.31
N LYS A 136 23.43 -11.35 -21.14
CA LYS A 136 22.72 -10.24 -21.82
C LYS A 136 22.83 -10.24 -23.35
N GLU A 137 23.77 -11.00 -23.92
CA GLU A 137 24.07 -11.00 -25.36
C GLU A 137 23.40 -12.14 -26.13
N PHE A 138 22.80 -13.12 -25.45
CA PHE A 138 22.17 -14.27 -26.10
C PHE A 138 20.65 -14.15 -26.14
N LYS A 139 20.08 -14.32 -27.34
CA LYS A 139 18.65 -14.57 -27.51
C LYS A 139 18.39 -16.07 -27.32
N TYR A 140 17.62 -16.43 -26.31
CA TYR A 140 17.21 -17.82 -26.09
C TYR A 140 16.09 -18.21 -27.07
N THR A 141 16.23 -19.39 -27.69
CA THR A 141 15.19 -20.02 -28.51
C THR A 141 14.64 -21.23 -27.77
N SER A 142 13.34 -21.26 -27.50
CA SER A 142 12.68 -22.41 -26.89
C SER A 142 12.02 -23.32 -27.95
N PRO A 143 11.76 -24.59 -27.62
CA PRO A 143 10.78 -25.39 -28.36
C PRO A 143 9.38 -24.75 -28.27
N VAL A 144 8.47 -25.17 -29.15
CA VAL A 144 7.07 -24.73 -29.10
C VAL A 144 6.43 -25.30 -27.84
N TYR A 145 6.03 -24.42 -26.92
CA TYR A 145 5.30 -24.80 -25.73
C TYR A 145 3.79 -24.80 -26.00
N PHE A 146 3.14 -25.94 -25.72
CA PHE A 146 1.69 -26.06 -25.72
C PHE A 146 1.16 -25.82 -24.31
N GLY A 147 0.65 -24.61 -24.09
CA GLY A 147 -0.01 -24.20 -22.86
C GLY A 147 -0.21 -22.70 -22.90
N GLY A 148 -1.41 -22.25 -22.53
CA GLY A 148 -1.82 -20.88 -22.81
C GLY A 148 -3.22 -20.62 -22.27
N ASP A 149 -3.88 -19.61 -22.84
CA ASP A 149 -5.18 -19.11 -22.43
C ASP A 149 -6.37 -19.83 -23.09
N VAL A 150 -6.14 -20.77 -24.01
CA VAL A 150 -7.20 -21.48 -24.74
C VAL A 150 -6.89 -22.96 -24.97
N TYR A 151 -7.93 -23.78 -25.01
CA TYR A 151 -7.87 -25.17 -25.45
C TYR A 151 -8.15 -25.29 -26.95
N LEU A 152 -7.45 -26.22 -27.61
CA LEU A 152 -7.76 -26.66 -28.97
C LEU A 152 -8.58 -27.95 -28.90
N ASN A 153 -9.90 -27.84 -29.09
CA ASN A 153 -10.81 -28.97 -28.95
C ASN A 153 -11.62 -29.18 -30.23
N ARG A 154 -12.06 -30.43 -30.45
CA ARG A 154 -13.04 -30.77 -31.49
C ARG A 154 -14.43 -30.34 -31.03
N TYR A 155 -15.14 -29.60 -31.86
CA TYR A 155 -16.47 -29.07 -31.59
C TYR A 155 -17.44 -29.49 -32.68
N THR A 156 -18.63 -29.90 -32.24
CA THR A 156 -19.68 -30.43 -33.09
C THR A 156 -20.96 -29.60 -32.92
N GLU A 157 -21.53 -29.17 -34.04
CA GLU A 157 -22.75 -28.37 -34.06
C GLU A 157 -23.82 -29.06 -34.91
N LYS A 158 -24.98 -29.36 -34.31
CA LYS A 158 -26.19 -29.76 -35.06
C LYS A 158 -26.70 -28.55 -35.81
N ASN A 159 -27.05 -28.68 -37.10
CA ASN A 159 -27.67 -27.63 -37.87
C ASN A 159 -28.79 -28.20 -38.74
N SER A 160 -30.01 -27.69 -38.57
CA SER A 160 -31.19 -28.13 -39.31
C SER A 160 -31.85 -26.95 -40.01
N MET A 161 -32.08 -27.11 -41.30
CA MET A 161 -32.83 -26.19 -42.14
C MET A 161 -34.19 -26.81 -42.48
N LEU A 162 -35.27 -26.25 -41.92
CA LEU A 162 -36.64 -26.67 -42.18
C LEU A 162 -37.20 -25.89 -43.39
N PHE A 163 -37.71 -26.60 -44.40
CA PHE A 163 -38.38 -25.97 -45.55
C PHE A 163 -39.84 -25.60 -45.23
N PHE A 164 -40.47 -26.36 -44.33
CA PHE A 164 -41.84 -26.20 -43.89
C PHE A 164 -41.90 -26.09 -42.36
N ASN A 165 -42.92 -25.41 -41.83
CA ASN A 165 -43.14 -25.20 -40.40
C ASN A 165 -43.78 -26.42 -39.71
N THR A 166 -44.55 -27.22 -40.47
CA THR A 166 -45.28 -28.39 -39.99
C THR A 166 -45.19 -29.51 -41.03
N TRP A 167 -45.35 -30.75 -40.57
CA TRP A 167 -45.31 -31.97 -41.38
C TRP A 167 -46.25 -33.03 -40.78
N LEU A 168 -46.60 -34.03 -41.58
CA LEU A 168 -47.46 -35.13 -41.17
C LEU A 168 -46.73 -36.09 -40.23
N MET A 169 -46.73 -35.78 -38.93
CA MET A 169 -46.15 -36.61 -37.88
C MET A 169 -47.25 -37.22 -37.01
N GLY A 170 -47.30 -38.55 -36.93
CA GLY A 170 -48.30 -39.26 -36.11
C GLY A 170 -49.72 -39.28 -36.69
N GLU A 171 -49.93 -38.65 -37.84
CA GLU A 171 -51.19 -38.65 -38.58
C GLU A 171 -51.40 -39.98 -39.33
N PRO A 172 -52.65 -40.46 -39.48
CA PRO A 172 -52.96 -41.62 -40.30
C PRO A 172 -52.52 -41.44 -41.76
N ASP A 173 -52.20 -42.55 -42.43
CA ASP A 173 -52.01 -42.53 -43.89
C ASP A 173 -53.27 -41.95 -44.56
N THR A 174 -53.07 -41.13 -45.61
CA THR A 174 -54.10 -40.44 -46.41
C THR A 174 -54.69 -39.17 -45.81
N THR A 175 -54.16 -38.64 -44.70
CA THR A 175 -54.53 -37.30 -44.24
C THR A 175 -54.22 -36.25 -45.32
N GLU A 176 -55.23 -35.42 -45.61
CA GLU A 176 -55.10 -34.29 -46.53
C GLU A 176 -54.25 -33.18 -45.91
N PHE A 177 -53.23 -32.72 -46.64
CA PHE A 177 -52.30 -31.73 -46.15
C PHE A 177 -51.69 -30.93 -47.30
N ASP A 178 -51.81 -29.61 -47.21
CA ASP A 178 -51.22 -28.68 -48.16
C ASP A 178 -49.94 -28.06 -47.59
N TYR A 179 -48.78 -28.55 -48.06
CA TYR A 179 -47.49 -28.02 -47.63
C TYR A 179 -47.25 -26.56 -48.08
N THR A 180 -48.01 -26.04 -49.06
CA THR A 180 -47.84 -24.66 -49.54
C THR A 180 -48.29 -23.62 -48.52
N LYS A 181 -49.20 -23.99 -47.60
CA LYS A 181 -49.69 -23.12 -46.52
C LYS A 181 -48.69 -23.00 -45.36
N TYR A 182 -47.73 -23.93 -45.25
CA TYR A 182 -46.82 -24.04 -44.10
C TYR A 182 -45.35 -23.83 -44.48
N ILE A 183 -45.09 -22.97 -45.46
CA ILE A 183 -43.73 -22.70 -45.95
C ILE A 183 -42.91 -21.88 -44.93
N ASN A 184 -41.67 -22.29 -44.65
CA ASN A 184 -40.72 -21.56 -43.78
C ASN A 184 -39.60 -20.83 -44.55
N VAL A 185 -39.42 -21.14 -45.83
CA VAL A 185 -38.42 -20.48 -46.70
C VAL A 185 -39.11 -19.59 -47.73
N PRO A 186 -38.49 -18.52 -48.25
CA PRO A 186 -39.18 -17.59 -49.14
C PRO A 186 -39.91 -18.28 -50.31
N TYR A 187 -39.26 -19.21 -51.00
CA TYR A 187 -39.86 -19.98 -52.10
C TYR A 187 -39.26 -21.40 -52.18
N PRO A 188 -39.93 -22.45 -51.68
CA PRO A 188 -39.49 -23.83 -51.84
C PRO A 188 -39.78 -24.30 -53.27
N ARG A 189 -38.76 -24.82 -53.95
CA ARG A 189 -38.91 -25.33 -55.33
C ARG A 189 -39.73 -26.61 -55.39
N PHE A 190 -39.62 -27.46 -54.37
CA PHE A 190 -40.30 -28.75 -54.29
C PHE A 190 -41.30 -28.76 -53.14
N TRP A 191 -42.52 -29.19 -53.41
CA TRP A 191 -43.65 -29.18 -52.47
C TRP A 191 -44.74 -30.12 -52.98
N LEU A 192 -45.69 -30.45 -52.09
CA LEU A 192 -46.79 -31.37 -52.39
C LEU A 192 -48.07 -30.84 -51.75
N ASN A 193 -49.19 -30.91 -52.45
CA ASN A 193 -50.52 -30.72 -51.91
C ASN A 193 -51.30 -32.04 -52.08
N THR A 194 -51.79 -32.60 -50.98
CA THR A 194 -52.55 -33.87 -50.95
C THR A 194 -54.06 -33.68 -50.74
N GLU A 195 -54.59 -32.45 -50.76
CA GLU A 195 -56.03 -32.16 -50.70
C GLU A 195 -56.78 -32.83 -51.87
N GLU A 196 -57.98 -33.37 -51.60
CA GLU A 196 -58.78 -34.05 -52.62
C GLU A 196 -59.23 -33.09 -53.72
N LEU A 197 -58.96 -33.46 -54.98
CA LEU A 197 -59.48 -32.76 -56.16
C LEU A 197 -60.99 -32.95 -56.25
N HIS A 198 -61.76 -31.94 -55.81
CA HIS A 198 -63.17 -31.87 -56.14
C HIS A 198 -63.32 -31.61 -57.65
N SER A 199 -64.13 -32.44 -58.30
CA SER A 199 -64.23 -32.56 -59.75
C SER A 199 -64.65 -31.25 -60.43
N GLU A 200 -63.70 -30.57 -61.06
CA GLU A 200 -63.89 -29.81 -62.30
C GLU A 200 -62.51 -29.58 -62.94
N TYR A 201 -62.32 -30.09 -64.16
CA TYR A 201 -61.11 -30.00 -65.01
C TYR A 201 -59.91 -30.92 -64.67
N ILE A 202 -59.89 -32.06 -65.37
CA ILE A 202 -58.83 -33.11 -65.40
C ILE A 202 -57.44 -32.59 -65.88
N ASN A 203 -57.29 -31.31 -66.24
CA ASN A 203 -56.04 -30.77 -66.79
C ASN A 203 -55.09 -30.11 -65.77
N ASN A 204 -55.42 -30.05 -64.47
CA ASN A 204 -54.59 -29.36 -63.48
C ASN A 204 -53.92 -30.26 -62.42
N ALA A 205 -53.80 -31.57 -62.67
CA ALA A 205 -53.02 -32.44 -61.77
C ALA A 205 -51.53 -32.04 -61.69
N ALA A 206 -51.00 -31.27 -62.65
CA ALA A 206 -49.64 -30.73 -62.61
C ALA A 206 -49.46 -29.53 -61.63
N ASN A 207 -50.56 -28.94 -61.14
CA ASN A 207 -50.53 -27.77 -60.25
C ASN A 207 -50.55 -28.11 -58.76
N TYR A 208 -50.56 -29.39 -58.38
CA TYR A 208 -50.66 -29.84 -56.99
C TYR A 208 -49.35 -30.41 -56.43
N TYR A 209 -48.31 -30.52 -57.25
CA TYR A 209 -47.01 -31.00 -56.79
C TYR A 209 -45.85 -30.44 -57.62
N SER A 210 -44.73 -30.24 -56.95
CA SER A 210 -43.42 -30.04 -57.55
C SER A 210 -42.46 -31.01 -56.88
N LEU A 211 -42.08 -32.09 -57.56
CA LEU A 211 -41.24 -33.16 -57.01
C LEU A 211 -39.93 -33.27 -57.80
N ASP A 212 -38.86 -33.58 -57.07
CA ASP A 212 -37.54 -33.87 -57.61
C ASP A 212 -37.45 -35.33 -58.11
N GLY A 213 -36.75 -35.55 -59.23
CA GLY A 213 -36.56 -36.90 -59.80
C GLY A 213 -37.87 -37.59 -60.24
N LEU A 214 -38.82 -36.83 -60.76
CA LEU A 214 -40.17 -37.28 -61.12
C LEU A 214 -40.17 -38.36 -62.21
N GLN A 215 -40.74 -39.52 -61.89
CA GLN A 215 -41.08 -40.59 -62.84
C GLN A 215 -42.59 -40.85 -62.76
N LYS A 216 -43.30 -40.58 -63.86
CA LYS A 216 -44.75 -40.74 -63.97
C LYS A 216 -45.10 -42.07 -64.63
N ARG A 217 -46.14 -42.74 -64.13
CA ARG A 217 -46.90 -43.77 -64.86
C ARG A 217 -48.30 -43.21 -65.18
N THR A 218 -49.03 -43.85 -66.08
CA THR A 218 -50.28 -43.35 -66.70
C THR A 218 -51.29 -42.73 -65.72
N PHE A 219 -51.42 -43.25 -64.50
CA PHE A 219 -52.42 -42.77 -63.53
C PHE A 219 -51.86 -42.41 -62.15
N TYR A 220 -50.54 -42.50 -61.92
CA TYR A 220 -49.93 -42.16 -60.62
C TYR A 220 -48.43 -41.86 -60.73
N ILE A 221 -47.88 -41.16 -59.73
CA ILE A 221 -46.46 -40.85 -59.63
C ILE A 221 -45.72 -42.09 -59.10
N GLN A 222 -44.83 -42.66 -59.90
CA GLN A 222 -44.03 -43.81 -59.47
C GLN A 222 -42.88 -43.37 -58.57
N ARG A 223 -42.16 -42.30 -58.93
CA ARG A 223 -41.03 -41.80 -58.14
C ARG A 223 -41.02 -40.28 -58.16
N GLY A 224 -40.72 -39.66 -57.04
CA GLY A 224 -40.62 -38.21 -56.91
C GLY A 224 -40.49 -37.86 -55.44
N TYR A 225 -39.64 -36.90 -55.11
CA TYR A 225 -39.46 -36.52 -53.70
C TYR A 225 -39.49 -35.02 -53.52
N PHE A 226 -40.00 -34.56 -52.38
CA PHE A 226 -39.80 -33.21 -51.89
C PHE A 226 -39.06 -33.29 -50.54
N TYR A 227 -38.34 -32.23 -50.20
CA TYR A 227 -37.48 -32.22 -49.03
C TYR A 227 -38.17 -31.53 -47.86
N LEU A 228 -38.29 -32.22 -46.72
CA LEU A 228 -38.80 -31.62 -45.49
C LEU A 228 -37.69 -30.85 -44.75
N PHE A 229 -36.54 -31.50 -44.59
CA PHE A 229 -35.42 -30.99 -43.80
C PHE A 229 -34.09 -31.21 -44.51
N ASN A 230 -33.21 -30.23 -44.39
CA ASN A 230 -31.79 -30.35 -44.69
C ASN A 230 -31.02 -30.19 -43.39
N SER A 231 -30.56 -31.32 -42.86
CA SER A 231 -29.93 -31.41 -41.55
C SER A 231 -28.51 -31.93 -41.67
N GLY A 232 -27.63 -31.43 -40.82
CA GLY A 232 -26.30 -32.00 -40.70
C GLY A 232 -25.53 -31.56 -39.48
N VAL A 233 -24.47 -32.30 -39.18
CA VAL A 233 -23.52 -31.97 -38.12
C VAL A 233 -22.28 -31.37 -38.73
N ARG A 234 -21.87 -30.20 -38.22
CA ARG A 234 -20.56 -29.60 -38.51
C ARG A 234 -19.60 -30.02 -37.42
N ASP A 235 -18.46 -30.57 -37.82
CA ASP A 235 -17.43 -31.07 -36.90
C ASP A 235 -16.08 -30.46 -37.27
N PHE A 236 -15.49 -29.67 -36.38
CA PHE A 236 -14.26 -28.92 -36.63
C PHE A 236 -13.49 -28.66 -35.33
N PHE A 237 -12.20 -28.30 -35.45
CA PHE A 237 -11.39 -27.89 -34.31
C PHE A 237 -11.54 -26.39 -34.03
N VAL A 238 -11.72 -26.03 -32.76
CA VAL A 238 -11.92 -24.65 -32.31
C VAL A 238 -11.06 -24.33 -31.09
N GLU A 239 -10.65 -23.07 -31.01
CA GLU A 239 -10.02 -22.47 -29.84
C GLU A 239 -11.10 -22.06 -28.83
N SER A 240 -11.04 -22.58 -27.60
CA SER A 240 -12.01 -22.26 -26.55
C SER A 240 -11.39 -22.23 -25.16
N GLU A 241 -11.81 -21.30 -24.30
CA GLU A 241 -11.42 -21.27 -22.87
C GLU A 241 -12.03 -22.44 -22.06
N ILE A 242 -13.09 -23.04 -22.61
CA ILE A 242 -13.81 -24.16 -21.99
C ILE A 242 -13.33 -25.47 -22.61
N ASN A 243 -13.21 -26.50 -21.79
CA ASN A 243 -12.92 -27.84 -22.27
C ASN A 243 -14.15 -28.45 -22.97
N LEU A 244 -14.18 -28.40 -24.30
CA LEU A 244 -15.32 -28.87 -25.10
C LEU A 244 -15.35 -30.40 -25.23
N ALA A 245 -14.23 -31.09 -24.98
CA ALA A 245 -14.17 -32.55 -25.05
C ALA A 245 -14.98 -33.23 -23.92
N TYR A 246 -15.16 -32.54 -22.79
CA TYR A 246 -15.96 -33.00 -21.65
C TYR A 246 -17.28 -32.23 -21.51
N ARG A 247 -17.92 -31.93 -22.65
CA ARG A 247 -19.24 -31.30 -22.65
C ARG A 247 -20.27 -32.27 -22.05
N ASP A 248 -21.05 -31.76 -21.10
CA ASP A 248 -22.10 -32.52 -20.44
C ASP A 248 -23.40 -32.46 -21.25
N TRP A 249 -24.30 -33.42 -21.03
CA TRP A 249 -25.62 -33.48 -21.65
C TRP A 249 -26.68 -33.81 -20.59
N THR A 250 -27.94 -33.69 -20.96
CA THR A 250 -29.08 -34.09 -20.09
C THR A 250 -29.64 -35.43 -20.55
N GLU A 251 -30.45 -36.08 -19.71
CA GLU A 251 -31.06 -37.39 -20.03
C GLU A 251 -31.98 -37.36 -21.27
N GLU A 252 -32.50 -36.19 -21.65
CA GLU A 252 -33.31 -36.02 -22.86
C GLU A 252 -32.47 -36.18 -24.15
N VAL A 253 -32.77 -37.21 -24.94
CA VAL A 253 -32.05 -37.56 -26.20
C VAL A 253 -31.96 -36.38 -27.18
N SER A 254 -32.94 -35.47 -27.21
CA SER A 254 -32.93 -34.31 -28.12
C SER A 254 -31.87 -33.25 -27.77
N LYS A 255 -31.42 -33.22 -26.50
CA LYS A 255 -30.40 -32.32 -25.98
C LYS A 255 -28.98 -32.91 -26.03
N HIS A 256 -28.82 -34.15 -26.49
CA HIS A 256 -27.51 -34.72 -26.77
C HIS A 256 -26.85 -34.02 -27.95
N HIS A 257 -25.54 -33.89 -27.90
CA HIS A 257 -24.72 -33.44 -29.03
C HIS A 257 -24.08 -34.65 -29.71
N TYR A 258 -23.62 -34.46 -30.94
CA TYR A 258 -22.89 -35.49 -31.67
C TYR A 258 -21.51 -35.69 -31.04
N ASP A 259 -21.20 -36.91 -30.59
CA ASP A 259 -19.87 -37.26 -30.10
C ASP A 259 -19.27 -38.35 -31.00
N PRO A 260 -18.14 -38.06 -31.69
CA PRO A 260 -17.43 -39.05 -32.51
C PRO A 260 -17.04 -40.33 -31.76
N TYR A 261 -16.89 -40.28 -30.43
CA TYR A 261 -16.44 -41.40 -29.61
C TYR A 261 -17.58 -42.11 -28.85
N GLY A 262 -18.80 -41.58 -28.91
CA GLY A 262 -19.96 -42.08 -28.18
C GLY A 262 -21.22 -42.03 -29.04
N TYR A 263 -21.96 -40.92 -28.95
CA TYR A 263 -23.25 -40.74 -29.63
C TYR A 263 -23.08 -40.32 -31.10
N SER A 264 -22.95 -41.31 -31.98
CA SER A 264 -22.70 -41.13 -33.42
C SER A 264 -23.89 -41.42 -34.35
N ASP A 265 -25.05 -41.82 -33.81
CA ASP A 265 -26.25 -42.10 -34.61
C ASP A 265 -26.93 -40.79 -35.05
N LEU A 266 -26.72 -40.44 -36.32
CA LEU A 266 -27.32 -39.25 -36.94
C LEU A 266 -28.83 -39.43 -37.17
N GLN A 267 -29.30 -40.66 -37.37
CA GLN A 267 -30.70 -40.90 -37.70
C GLN A 267 -31.59 -40.69 -36.48
N SER A 268 -31.16 -41.14 -35.30
CA SER A 268 -31.84 -40.87 -34.03
C SER A 268 -31.81 -39.39 -33.66
N MET A 269 -30.69 -38.69 -33.92
CA MET A 269 -30.50 -37.29 -33.54
C MET A 269 -31.32 -36.30 -34.39
N PHE A 270 -31.62 -36.67 -35.64
CA PHE A 270 -32.43 -35.87 -36.57
C PHE A 270 -33.84 -36.44 -36.79
N ARG A 271 -34.35 -37.24 -35.86
CA ARG A 271 -35.74 -37.68 -35.90
C ARG A 271 -36.70 -36.48 -35.95
N SER A 272 -37.80 -36.66 -36.67
CA SER A 272 -38.79 -35.61 -36.90
C SER A 272 -39.51 -35.14 -35.63
N ASP A 273 -39.47 -35.90 -34.53
CA ASP A 273 -40.07 -35.51 -33.23
C ASP A 273 -39.28 -34.43 -32.49
N SER A 274 -37.96 -34.40 -32.67
CA SER A 274 -37.00 -33.58 -31.91
C SER A 274 -36.16 -32.68 -32.81
N ILE A 275 -36.60 -32.47 -34.05
CA ILE A 275 -35.85 -31.70 -35.05
C ILE A 275 -35.93 -30.19 -34.85
N GLN A 276 -36.97 -29.71 -34.14
CA GLN A 276 -37.12 -28.29 -33.79
C GLN A 276 -36.27 -27.89 -32.58
N ASP A 277 -35.83 -28.86 -31.78
CA ASP A 277 -34.98 -28.62 -30.63
C ASP A 277 -33.60 -28.13 -31.10
N GLY A 278 -33.19 -26.99 -30.54
CA GLY A 278 -31.91 -26.37 -30.85
C GLY A 278 -30.72 -27.04 -30.16
N ASN A 279 -29.51 -26.51 -30.39
CA ASN A 279 -28.32 -26.96 -29.66
C ASN A 279 -28.41 -26.60 -28.17
N TYR A 280 -28.22 -27.59 -27.29
CA TYR A 280 -28.17 -27.40 -25.85
C TYR A 280 -26.74 -27.43 -25.31
N TYR A 281 -26.26 -26.31 -24.78
CA TYR A 281 -24.90 -26.16 -24.29
C TYR A 281 -24.83 -26.27 -22.77
N ARG A 282 -24.24 -27.35 -22.25
CA ARG A 282 -23.96 -27.53 -20.83
C ARG A 282 -22.48 -27.83 -20.63
N TYR A 283 -21.86 -27.02 -19.78
CA TYR A 283 -20.42 -27.07 -19.54
C TYR A 283 -20.13 -27.07 -18.05
N ASP A 284 -19.13 -27.84 -17.65
CA ASP A 284 -18.52 -27.68 -16.33
C ASP A 284 -17.42 -26.62 -16.39
N TYR A 285 -17.72 -25.43 -15.87
CA TYR A 285 -16.77 -24.32 -15.80
C TYR A 285 -15.60 -24.59 -14.83
N SER A 286 -15.68 -25.61 -13.97
CA SER A 286 -14.56 -26.01 -13.10
C SER A 286 -13.34 -26.47 -13.91
N LEU A 287 -13.57 -27.04 -15.09
CA LEU A 287 -12.54 -27.53 -16.02
C LEU A 287 -12.05 -26.44 -17.00
N SER A 288 -12.56 -25.22 -16.87
CA SER A 288 -12.12 -24.09 -17.71
C SER A 288 -10.69 -23.67 -17.40
N ILE A 289 -10.02 -23.13 -18.40
CA ILE A 289 -8.62 -22.66 -18.29
C ILE A 289 -8.45 -21.66 -17.12
N SER A 290 -9.47 -20.83 -16.89
CA SER A 290 -9.48 -19.79 -15.85
C SER A 290 -9.39 -20.34 -14.42
N LYS A 291 -9.86 -21.59 -14.20
CA LYS A 291 -9.89 -22.25 -12.91
C LYS A 291 -8.84 -23.36 -12.77
N LEU A 292 -7.94 -23.49 -13.75
CA LEU A 292 -6.80 -24.39 -13.61
C LEU A 292 -5.90 -23.93 -12.46
N PHE A 293 -5.25 -24.88 -11.82
CA PHE A 293 -4.35 -24.63 -10.70
C PHE A 293 -3.21 -23.65 -11.06
N GLY A 294 -2.78 -23.63 -12.33
CA GLY A 294 -1.73 -22.72 -12.83
C GLY A 294 -2.12 -21.24 -12.94
N SER A 295 -3.42 -20.91 -13.00
CA SER A 295 -3.91 -19.52 -13.01
C SER A 295 -4.26 -18.98 -11.62
N SER A 296 -4.41 -19.87 -10.64
CA SER A 296 -4.93 -19.54 -9.30
C SER A 296 -3.84 -19.26 -8.27
N ILE A 297 -2.60 -19.66 -8.54
CA ILE A 297 -1.46 -19.47 -7.62
C ILE A 297 -0.33 -18.79 -8.39
N SER A 298 0.07 -17.61 -7.93
CA SER A 298 1.34 -17.00 -8.33
C SER A 298 2.46 -17.85 -7.77
N TRP A 299 3.12 -18.66 -8.60
CA TRP A 299 4.31 -19.44 -8.21
C TRP A 299 5.57 -18.57 -8.07
N GLY A 300 5.43 -17.24 -8.22
CA GLY A 300 6.51 -16.30 -8.02
C GLY A 300 5.99 -14.87 -8.04
N ASN A 301 6.10 -14.17 -6.91
CA ASN A 301 5.99 -12.72 -6.93
C ASN A 301 7.25 -12.15 -7.56
N ILE A 302 7.08 -11.28 -8.55
CA ILE A 302 8.19 -10.51 -9.09
C ILE A 302 8.80 -9.74 -7.92
N LEU A 303 10.11 -9.93 -7.73
CA LEU A 303 10.84 -9.17 -6.73
C LEU A 303 10.67 -7.68 -7.06
N PRO A 304 10.23 -6.86 -6.09
CA PRO A 304 9.96 -5.47 -6.36
C PRO A 304 11.26 -4.75 -6.77
N ARG A 305 11.16 -3.65 -7.51
CA ARG A 305 12.34 -2.97 -8.09
C ARG A 305 13.33 -2.45 -7.04
N ASP A 306 12.86 -2.24 -5.81
CA ASP A 306 13.64 -1.89 -4.62
C ASP A 306 14.32 -3.09 -3.95
N TYR A 307 14.10 -4.31 -4.45
CA TYR A 307 14.74 -5.51 -3.94
C TYR A 307 16.25 -5.46 -4.17
N ASN A 308 16.99 -5.28 -3.08
CA ASN A 308 18.42 -5.46 -3.03
C ASN A 308 18.74 -6.83 -2.39
N PRO A 309 19.46 -7.73 -3.09
CA PRO A 309 19.76 -9.07 -2.60
C PRO A 309 20.62 -9.06 -1.33
N VAL A 310 21.48 -8.04 -1.16
CA VAL A 310 22.39 -7.94 0.00
C VAL A 310 21.63 -7.57 1.28
N THR A 311 20.69 -6.62 1.20
CA THR A 311 19.86 -6.22 2.35
C THR A 311 18.82 -7.30 2.67
N SER A 312 18.25 -7.93 1.65
CA SER A 312 17.22 -8.97 1.81
C SER A 312 17.77 -10.27 2.41
N GLN A 313 19.06 -10.57 2.20
CA GLN A 313 19.74 -11.72 2.82
C GLN A 313 19.80 -11.61 4.36
N GLN A 314 19.82 -10.40 4.91
CA GLN A 314 19.83 -10.20 6.36
C GLN A 314 18.47 -10.44 7.02
N CYS A 315 17.40 -10.67 6.23
CA CYS A 315 16.01 -10.82 6.68
C CYS A 315 15.51 -9.70 7.63
N TYR A 316 16.22 -8.57 7.69
CA TYR A 316 15.96 -7.46 8.58
C TYR A 316 15.61 -6.23 7.75
N THR A 317 14.32 -5.87 7.70
CA THR A 317 13.88 -4.63 7.06
C THR A 317 13.75 -3.53 8.12
N TYR A 318 14.67 -2.58 8.12
CA TYR A 318 14.60 -1.41 8.98
C TYR A 318 13.70 -0.34 8.33
N ARG A 319 12.58 -0.01 8.97
CA ARG A 319 11.64 1.04 8.52
C ARG A 319 11.50 2.08 9.65
N PRO A 320 12.35 3.13 9.69
CA PRO A 320 12.38 4.09 10.81
C PRO A 320 11.14 4.97 10.92
N THR A 321 10.39 5.13 9.83
CA THR A 321 9.15 5.92 9.77
C THR A 321 7.90 5.13 10.16
N ARG A 322 8.02 3.83 10.47
CA ARG A 322 6.89 2.94 10.73
C ARG A 322 6.68 2.74 12.22
N VAL A 323 5.47 2.95 12.70
CA VAL A 323 5.04 2.54 14.04
C VAL A 323 4.22 1.28 13.93
N MET A 324 4.59 0.26 14.72
CA MET A 324 3.78 -0.93 14.91
C MET A 324 3.08 -0.84 16.27
N TYR A 325 1.82 -1.23 16.33
CA TYR A 325 1.05 -1.21 17.58
C TYR A 325 0.45 -2.58 17.88
N SER A 326 0.48 -2.94 19.16
CA SER A 326 -0.02 -4.22 19.64
C SER A 326 -1.54 -4.21 19.82
N LEU A 327 -2.13 -5.37 20.06
CA LEU A 327 -3.53 -5.45 20.45
C LEU A 327 -3.76 -4.87 21.86
N PRO A 328 -4.94 -4.28 22.12
CA PRO A 328 -5.29 -3.82 23.46
C PRO A 328 -5.38 -4.99 24.45
N ILE A 329 -4.95 -4.75 25.69
CA ILE A 329 -5.08 -5.74 26.76
C ILE A 329 -6.40 -5.54 27.50
N GLN A 330 -7.12 -6.65 27.74
CA GLN A 330 -8.28 -6.68 28.62
C GLN A 330 -7.86 -7.23 29.98
N TYR A 331 -8.35 -6.65 31.07
CA TYR A 331 -7.93 -6.99 32.44
C TYR A 331 -8.08 -8.48 32.81
N GLN A 332 -8.96 -9.23 32.11
CA GLN A 332 -9.17 -10.66 32.34
C GLN A 332 -8.42 -11.58 31.37
N SER A 333 -7.68 -11.04 30.39
CA SER A 333 -6.92 -11.85 29.43
C SER A 333 -5.72 -12.51 30.11
N LYS A 334 -5.60 -13.84 29.97
CA LYS A 334 -4.39 -14.58 30.40
C LYS A 334 -3.20 -14.37 29.47
N LYS A 335 -3.42 -13.85 28.27
CA LYS A 335 -2.36 -13.57 27.28
C LYS A 335 -1.93 -12.11 27.37
N ASP A 336 -0.62 -11.91 27.35
CA ASP A 336 0.01 -10.58 27.28
C ASP A 336 -0.09 -10.04 25.84
N ASN A 337 -1.14 -9.27 25.59
CA ASN A 337 -1.40 -8.71 24.27
C ASN A 337 -0.40 -7.61 23.88
N TRP A 338 0.39 -7.05 24.81
CA TRP A 338 1.43 -6.06 24.48
C TRP A 338 2.59 -6.64 23.66
N ARG A 339 2.75 -7.97 23.69
CA ARG A 339 3.73 -8.69 22.87
C ARG A 339 3.17 -9.21 21.55
N SER A 340 1.87 -9.01 21.31
CA SER A 340 1.18 -9.52 20.14
C SER A 340 0.96 -8.41 19.11
N PHE A 341 1.76 -8.44 18.03
CA PHE A 341 1.66 -7.54 16.89
C PHE A 341 1.06 -8.28 15.69
N LEU A 342 0.00 -7.73 15.09
CA LEU A 342 -0.56 -8.26 13.85
C LEU A 342 0.24 -7.71 12.66
N THR A 343 0.38 -8.50 11.59
CA THR A 343 1.19 -8.15 10.40
C THR A 343 0.80 -6.83 9.76
N ASN A 344 -0.49 -6.47 9.80
CA ASN A 344 -1.02 -5.25 9.18
C ASN A 344 -1.28 -4.11 10.20
N ASN A 345 -0.94 -4.28 11.48
CA ASN A 345 -1.11 -3.24 12.50
C ASN A 345 0.11 -2.32 12.54
N TYR A 346 0.28 -1.55 11.47
CA TYR A 346 1.29 -0.52 11.39
C TYR A 346 0.76 0.76 10.75
N THR A 347 1.40 1.88 11.06
CA THR A 347 1.21 3.16 10.40
C THR A 347 2.55 3.70 9.95
N ASP A 348 2.57 4.22 8.73
CA ASP A 348 3.75 4.86 8.14
C ASP A 348 3.61 6.38 8.25
N PHE A 349 4.67 7.01 8.73
CA PHE A 349 4.79 8.47 8.83
C PHE A 349 5.75 9.00 7.77
N THR A 350 5.75 10.32 7.57
CA THR A 350 6.63 11.03 6.63
C THR A 350 8.05 11.25 7.17
N SER A 351 8.22 11.30 8.49
CA SER A 351 9.49 11.57 9.19
C SER A 351 9.75 10.50 10.24
N ASP A 352 11.02 10.32 10.59
CA ASP A 352 11.45 9.38 11.62
C ASP A 352 10.91 9.80 12.99
N ILE A 353 10.41 8.82 13.74
CA ILE A 353 9.87 9.05 15.08
C ILE A 353 10.96 8.86 16.12
N THR A 354 11.17 9.87 16.95
CA THR A 354 12.21 9.85 17.99
C THR A 354 11.67 9.45 19.35
N ALA A 355 10.47 9.92 19.72
CA ALA A 355 9.83 9.58 20.99
C ALA A 355 8.30 9.68 20.89
N ILE A 356 7.61 8.84 21.68
CA ILE A 356 6.15 8.90 21.83
C ILE A 356 5.84 9.10 23.30
N LYS A 357 5.04 10.13 23.63
CA LYS A 357 4.57 10.39 25.00
C LYS A 357 3.05 10.42 25.05
N SER A 358 2.47 9.79 26.06
CA SER A 358 1.02 9.87 26.32
C SER A 358 0.63 11.28 26.78
N ILE A 359 -0.48 11.80 26.27
CA ILE A 359 -1.05 13.10 26.65
C ILE A 359 -2.57 12.98 26.84
N ASN A 360 -3.10 13.52 27.95
CA ASN A 360 -4.51 13.38 28.33
C ASN A 360 -5.00 11.92 28.39
N MET A 361 -6.31 11.68 28.56
CA MET A 361 -6.85 10.34 28.89
C MET A 361 -6.59 9.25 27.83
N THR A 362 -6.51 9.61 26.54
CA THR A 362 -6.34 8.65 25.43
C THR A 362 -5.44 9.15 24.30
N GLY A 363 -4.85 10.34 24.44
CA GLY A 363 -4.04 10.94 23.39
C GLY A 363 -2.57 10.53 23.46
N ALA A 364 -1.87 10.68 22.34
CA ALA A 364 -0.43 10.50 22.24
C ALA A 364 0.20 11.65 21.46
N LEU A 365 1.42 12.00 21.81
CA LEU A 365 2.25 12.98 21.15
C LEU A 365 3.41 12.25 20.47
N PHE A 366 3.45 12.31 19.15
CA PHE A 366 4.50 11.75 18.32
C PHE A 366 5.53 12.82 18.02
N MET A 367 6.73 12.65 18.56
CA MET A 367 7.87 13.52 18.29
C MET A 367 8.58 13.04 17.03
N MET A 368 8.82 13.98 16.12
CA MET A 368 9.36 13.70 14.80
C MET A 368 10.73 14.37 14.64
N LYS A 369 11.64 13.73 13.89
CA LYS A 369 13.01 14.22 13.71
C LYS A 369 13.11 15.49 12.88
N SER A 370 12.29 15.61 11.83
CA SER A 370 12.39 16.68 10.81
C SER A 370 11.05 17.38 10.52
N GLN A 371 10.07 17.26 11.42
CA GLN A 371 8.78 17.94 11.28
C GLN A 371 8.18 18.24 12.66
N SER A 372 7.14 19.06 12.68
CA SER A 372 6.39 19.38 13.90
C SER A 372 5.77 18.11 14.51
N PRO A 373 5.65 18.02 15.85
CA PRO A 373 5.04 16.88 16.51
C PRO A 373 3.56 16.70 16.10
N LEU A 374 3.16 15.45 15.93
CA LEU A 374 1.78 15.08 15.62
C LEU A 374 1.05 14.67 16.90
N LYS A 375 -0.15 15.21 17.09
CA LYS A 375 -1.04 14.87 18.18
C LYS A 375 -2.07 13.86 17.71
N PHE A 376 -2.20 12.79 18.47
CA PHE A 376 -3.33 11.86 18.39
C PHE A 376 -4.38 12.23 19.43
N MET A 377 -5.60 12.51 18.98
CA MET A 377 -6.76 12.73 19.84
C MET A 377 -7.48 11.39 20.03
N GLY A 378 -7.27 10.72 21.16
CA GLY A 378 -7.84 9.39 21.36
C GLY A 378 -9.34 9.32 21.69
N VAL A 379 -10.10 10.42 21.55
CA VAL A 379 -11.57 10.40 21.60
C VAL A 379 -12.10 11.36 20.54
N GLU A 380 -12.89 10.86 19.59
CA GLU A 380 -13.74 11.71 18.76
C GLU A 380 -15.01 12.06 19.56
N GLU A 381 -15.27 13.35 19.78
CA GLU A 381 -16.56 13.83 20.29
C GLU A 381 -17.38 14.30 19.09
N LEU A 382 -18.34 13.49 18.64
CA LEU A 382 -19.34 13.95 17.67
C LEU A 382 -20.31 14.88 18.40
N LYS A 383 -20.27 16.17 18.06
CA LYS A 383 -21.30 17.14 18.49
C LYS A 383 -22.51 16.98 17.57
N LEU A 384 -23.62 16.49 18.12
CA LEU A 384 -24.92 16.56 17.43
C LEU A 384 -25.49 17.97 17.63
N ASP A 385 -25.51 18.76 16.55
CA ASP A 385 -25.80 20.21 16.54
C ASP A 385 -27.17 20.64 17.08
N ALA A 386 -28.07 19.70 17.43
CA ALA A 386 -29.43 20.02 17.87
C ALA A 386 -29.73 19.78 19.37
N THR A 387 -28.90 19.04 20.11
CA THR A 387 -29.23 18.65 21.51
C THR A 387 -28.07 18.78 22.51
N GLY A 388 -26.89 19.24 22.08
CA GLY A 388 -25.75 19.47 22.98
C GLY A 388 -25.22 18.22 23.70
N THR A 389 -25.70 17.03 23.34
CA THR A 389 -25.31 15.76 23.95
C THR A 389 -24.03 15.28 23.29
N LYS A 390 -22.95 15.21 24.06
CA LYS A 390 -21.63 14.74 23.61
C LYS A 390 -21.60 13.22 23.64
N ILE A 391 -21.63 12.58 22.47
CA ILE A 391 -21.47 11.12 22.37
C ILE A 391 -19.98 10.83 22.12
N ARG A 392 -19.38 10.04 23.01
CA ARG A 392 -18.01 9.53 22.87
C ARG A 392 -18.07 8.13 22.27
N VAL A 393 -17.59 7.98 21.05
CA VAL A 393 -17.47 6.68 20.37
C VAL A 393 -16.00 6.33 20.28
N GLY A 394 -15.57 5.27 20.96
CA GLY A 394 -14.23 4.71 20.78
C GLY A 394 -14.29 3.66 19.69
N ASP A 395 -13.87 4.02 18.47
CA ASP A 395 -13.70 3.04 17.39
C ASP A 395 -12.37 2.29 17.56
N GLY A 396 -12.37 0.99 17.27
CA GLY A 396 -11.25 0.07 17.44
C GLY A 396 -10.12 0.25 16.42
N GLY A 397 -10.24 1.22 15.52
CA GLY A 397 -9.20 1.63 14.60
C GLY A 397 -8.35 2.76 15.18
N LEU A 398 -7.33 2.41 15.97
CA LEU A 398 -6.21 3.31 16.22
C LEU A 398 -5.60 3.62 14.85
N PHE A 399 -5.75 4.85 14.35
CA PHE A 399 -5.23 5.36 13.06
C PHE A 399 -6.01 5.06 11.76
N THR A 400 -7.23 4.53 11.79
CA THR A 400 -7.99 4.25 10.54
C THR A 400 -8.82 5.44 10.04
N GLY A 401 -8.37 6.66 10.29
CA GLY A 401 -8.98 7.87 9.74
C GLY A 401 -7.98 9.02 9.66
N ASP A 402 -7.96 9.73 8.53
CA ASP A 402 -7.13 10.91 8.27
C ASP A 402 -7.35 12.05 9.30
N ASN A 403 -8.42 11.98 10.10
CA ASN A 403 -8.81 12.99 11.09
C ASN A 403 -8.20 12.79 12.49
N GLN A 404 -7.48 11.69 12.77
CA GLN A 404 -7.01 11.39 14.12
C GLN A 404 -5.62 11.98 14.45
N LEU A 405 -4.80 12.27 13.43
CA LEU A 405 -3.47 12.89 13.59
C LEU A 405 -3.53 14.36 13.20
N GLN A 406 -3.46 15.24 14.19
CA GLN A 406 -3.48 16.69 13.98
C GLN A 406 -2.08 17.26 14.23
N GLN A 407 -1.61 18.10 13.31
CA GLN A 407 -0.44 18.93 13.57
C GLN A 407 -0.78 19.94 14.67
N ILE A 408 0.14 20.12 15.62
CA ILE A 408 -0.08 21.07 16.72
C ILE A 408 0.26 22.51 16.30
N VAL A 409 1.13 22.66 15.29
CA VAL A 409 1.61 23.96 14.80
C VAL A 409 1.48 24.01 13.29
N ASN A 410 0.96 25.12 12.78
CA ASN A 410 0.82 25.40 11.34
C ASN A 410 2.07 26.07 10.78
N ALA A 411 3.26 25.53 11.11
CA ALA A 411 4.51 25.99 10.55
C ALA A 411 4.84 25.20 9.27
N ASP A 412 5.41 25.88 8.27
CA ASP A 412 5.85 25.18 7.06
C ASP A 412 6.91 24.12 7.40
N VAL A 413 6.86 23.00 6.68
CA VAL A 413 7.76 21.85 6.89
C VAL A 413 9.25 22.24 6.90
N PRO A 414 9.76 23.12 6.01
CA PRO A 414 11.17 23.52 6.02
C PRO A 414 11.62 24.23 7.30
N PHE A 415 10.69 24.77 8.09
CA PHE A 415 11.05 25.41 9.35
C PHE A 415 11.28 24.41 10.46
N GLU A 416 10.82 23.15 10.35
CA GLU A 416 10.99 22.09 11.35
C GLU A 416 10.66 22.52 12.79
N TYR A 417 9.65 23.39 12.95
CA TYR A 417 9.31 23.99 14.25
C TYR A 417 8.92 22.92 15.27
N ALA A 418 9.58 22.94 16.43
CA ALA A 418 9.38 21.99 17.51
C ALA A 418 9.69 20.52 17.17
N SER A 419 10.51 20.26 16.14
CA SER A 419 11.08 18.94 15.87
C SER A 419 11.93 18.42 17.04
N CYS A 420 12.16 17.12 17.12
CA CYS A 420 12.93 16.50 18.20
C CYS A 420 13.90 15.47 17.65
N GLN A 421 15.20 15.75 17.73
CA GLN A 421 16.25 14.87 17.19
C GLN A 421 16.72 13.81 18.18
N ASN A 422 16.61 14.07 19.49
CA ASN A 422 17.13 13.20 20.53
C ASN A 422 16.00 12.45 21.26
N ARG A 423 16.13 11.14 21.46
CA ARG A 423 15.10 10.34 22.14
C ARG A 423 15.00 10.66 23.63
N TYR A 424 16.15 10.97 24.26
CA TYR A 424 16.27 11.22 25.69
C TYR A 424 15.98 12.67 26.08
N SER A 425 15.76 13.55 25.10
CA SER A 425 15.44 14.95 25.39
C SER A 425 13.96 15.17 25.73
N THR A 426 13.11 14.14 25.63
CA THR A 426 11.66 14.25 25.86
C THR A 426 11.26 13.68 27.23
N VAL A 427 10.69 14.53 28.09
CA VAL A 427 10.21 14.16 29.43
C VAL A 427 8.75 14.58 29.66
N GLY A 428 7.95 13.68 30.23
CA GLY A 428 6.59 13.98 30.67
C GLY A 428 6.60 14.33 32.16
N THR A 429 6.01 15.46 32.51
CA THR A 429 5.93 15.96 33.89
C THR A 429 4.49 16.35 34.22
N LYS A 430 4.22 16.73 35.47
CA LYS A 430 2.90 17.26 35.86
C LYS A 430 2.55 18.59 35.18
N TYR A 431 3.55 19.32 34.69
CA TYR A 431 3.39 20.59 33.97
C TYR A 431 3.22 20.39 32.46
N GLY A 432 3.19 19.14 31.98
CA GLY A 432 3.13 18.80 30.56
C GLY A 432 4.39 18.08 30.06
N VAL A 433 4.51 17.98 28.74
CA VAL A 433 5.65 17.33 28.08
C VAL A 433 6.67 18.38 27.67
N PHE A 434 7.93 18.17 28.02
CA PHE A 434 9.04 19.04 27.67
C PHE A 434 9.96 18.31 26.70
N TRP A 435 10.45 19.01 25.68
CA TRP A 435 11.47 18.47 24.78
C TRP A 435 12.39 19.56 24.24
N VAL A 436 13.51 19.11 23.71
CA VAL A 436 14.56 19.98 23.19
C VAL A 436 14.74 19.74 21.71
N THR A 437 14.65 20.81 20.92
CA THR A 437 14.96 20.84 19.49
C THR A 437 16.41 21.27 19.32
N GLN A 438 17.29 20.29 19.08
CA GLN A 438 18.74 20.53 19.02
C GLN A 438 19.12 21.37 17.81
N ASN A 439 18.53 21.11 16.64
CA ASN A 439 18.86 21.82 15.39
C ASN A 439 18.51 23.32 15.45
N GLN A 440 17.35 23.65 16.02
CA GLN A 440 16.88 25.04 16.15
C GLN A 440 17.44 25.76 17.37
N GLY A 441 17.99 25.00 18.32
CA GLY A 441 18.46 25.53 19.60
C GLY A 441 17.34 26.05 20.50
N LYS A 442 16.22 25.33 20.56
CA LYS A 442 15.01 25.73 21.29
C LYS A 442 14.50 24.63 22.21
N VAL A 443 13.83 25.03 23.28
CA VAL A 443 13.18 24.15 24.27
C VAL A 443 11.70 24.44 24.28
N PHE A 444 10.89 23.39 24.17
CA PHE A 444 9.44 23.48 24.05
C PHE A 444 8.73 22.79 25.22
N GLN A 445 7.58 23.33 25.58
CA GLN A 445 6.63 22.73 26.50
C GLN A 445 5.29 22.55 25.80
N TYR A 446 4.71 21.36 25.93
CA TYR A 446 3.33 21.07 25.59
C TYR A 446 2.51 20.96 26.87
N GLY A 447 1.63 21.92 27.09
CA GLY A 447 0.75 22.01 28.26
C GLY A 447 -0.71 22.30 27.90
N GLY A 448 -1.50 22.74 28.88
CA GLY A 448 -2.93 23.06 28.69
C GLY A 448 -3.20 24.19 27.69
N GLU A 449 -2.22 25.08 27.47
CA GLU A 449 -2.29 26.21 26.53
C GLU A 449 -1.75 25.88 25.14
N GLY A 450 -1.33 24.63 24.88
CA GLY A 450 -0.70 24.22 23.61
C GLY A 450 0.83 24.15 23.72
N ILE A 451 1.53 24.45 22.60
CA ILE A 451 3.00 24.49 22.55
C ILE A 451 3.49 25.89 22.89
N GLY A 452 4.35 26.00 23.90
CA GLY A 452 5.08 27.20 24.25
C GLY A 452 6.59 27.00 24.12
N GLU A 453 7.30 28.02 23.61
CA GLU A 453 8.76 28.08 23.58
C GLU A 453 9.28 28.62 24.92
N ILE A 454 9.95 27.77 25.71
CA ILE A 454 10.52 28.14 27.03
C ILE A 454 11.80 28.97 26.85
N SER A 455 12.50 28.75 25.75
CA SER A 455 13.74 29.48 25.44
C SER A 455 13.54 30.99 25.35
N ASP A 456 12.35 31.47 24.98
CA ASP A 456 12.03 32.91 24.91
C ASP A 456 12.13 33.62 26.28
N SER A 457 12.04 32.87 27.39
CA SER A 457 12.23 33.41 28.74
C SER A 457 13.72 33.63 29.06
N GLY A 458 14.33 34.64 28.45
CA GLY A 458 15.69 35.13 28.76
C GLY A 458 16.85 34.38 28.11
N MET A 459 16.70 33.09 27.80
CA MET A 459 17.81 32.24 27.31
C MET A 459 17.81 31.99 25.79
N LYS A 460 17.01 32.75 25.03
CA LYS A 460 16.79 32.53 23.59
C LYS A 460 18.08 32.51 22.78
N TRP A 461 18.86 33.58 22.88
CA TRP A 461 20.09 33.76 22.10
C TRP A 461 21.19 32.79 22.54
N TRP A 462 21.26 32.51 23.84
CA TRP A 462 22.25 31.59 24.38
C TRP A 462 22.00 30.16 23.90
N LEU A 463 20.76 29.66 24.02
CA LEU A 463 20.39 28.33 23.55
C LEU A 463 20.49 28.21 22.02
N ALA A 464 20.08 29.23 21.27
CA ALA A 464 20.23 29.23 19.81
C ALA A 464 21.70 29.07 19.36
N LYS A 465 22.66 29.60 20.13
CA LYS A 465 24.09 29.52 19.82
C LYS A 465 24.73 28.21 20.30
N TYR A 466 24.42 27.77 21.51
CA TYR A 466 25.16 26.69 22.18
C TYR A 466 24.45 25.34 22.17
N LEU A 467 23.15 25.27 21.90
CA LEU A 467 22.42 24.00 21.88
C LEU A 467 22.63 23.17 20.61
N PRO A 468 22.72 23.76 19.39
CA PRO A 468 23.14 23.01 18.20
C PRO A 468 24.51 22.36 18.43
N SER A 469 24.68 21.09 18.03
CA SER A 469 25.95 20.38 18.23
C SER A 469 27.06 20.98 17.36
N GLN A 470 28.21 21.27 17.96
CA GLN A 470 29.38 21.74 17.22
C GLN A 470 30.05 20.58 16.47
N LEU A 471 30.01 19.37 17.04
CA LEU A 471 30.52 18.17 16.37
C LEU A 471 29.76 17.89 15.07
N LEU A 472 28.42 17.91 15.11
CA LEU A 472 27.59 17.60 13.94
C LEU A 472 27.67 18.66 12.83
N LYS A 473 28.14 19.88 13.13
CA LYS A 473 28.42 20.88 12.09
C LYS A 473 29.64 20.51 11.23
N VAL A 474 30.62 19.84 11.83
CA VAL A 474 31.84 19.39 11.14
C VAL A 474 31.65 17.97 10.57
N PHE A 475 30.98 17.10 11.32
CA PHE A 475 30.70 15.71 10.97
C PHE A 475 29.19 15.44 10.90
N PRO A 476 28.52 15.78 9.79
CA PRO A 476 27.07 15.60 9.66
C PRO A 476 26.65 14.12 9.68
N ASP A 477 27.50 13.22 9.20
CA ASP A 477 27.21 11.78 9.07
C ASP A 477 27.69 10.94 10.27
N TYR A 478 27.93 11.56 11.42
CA TYR A 478 28.38 10.85 12.62
C TYR A 478 27.29 9.88 13.14
N PRO A 479 27.59 8.57 13.30
CA PRO A 479 26.57 7.57 13.60
C PRO A 479 25.97 7.69 15.00
N TYR A 480 26.72 8.17 15.99
CA TYR A 480 26.29 8.28 17.38
C TYR A 480 25.79 9.69 17.75
N TYR A 481 24.96 10.28 16.89
CA TYR A 481 24.41 11.63 17.07
C TYR A 481 23.32 11.73 18.17
N ASP A 482 22.66 10.62 18.50
CA ASP A 482 21.61 10.48 19.55
C ASP A 482 22.02 9.39 20.55
N ASN A 483 23.27 9.45 21.02
CA ASN A 483 23.76 8.54 22.04
C ASN A 483 24.68 9.26 23.03
N PRO A 484 24.16 9.75 24.17
CA PRO A 484 24.94 10.48 25.17
C PRO A 484 25.98 9.60 25.90
N VAL A 485 25.90 8.27 25.80
CA VAL A 485 26.85 7.38 26.48
C VAL A 485 28.22 7.43 25.80
N ILE A 486 28.27 7.15 24.50
CA ILE A 486 29.51 7.03 23.70
C ILE A 486 29.76 8.28 22.85
N GLY A 487 28.70 8.91 22.36
CA GLY A 487 28.78 10.02 21.41
C GLY A 487 28.25 11.32 21.99
N VAL A 488 27.47 12.01 21.17
CA VAL A 488 26.86 13.31 21.48
C VAL A 488 25.35 13.15 21.60
N GLY A 489 24.72 14.10 22.28
CA GLY A 489 23.27 14.11 22.42
C GLY A 489 22.78 15.04 23.53
N VAL A 490 21.46 15.14 23.61
CA VAL A 490 20.77 15.90 24.67
C VAL A 490 19.87 14.97 25.46
N GLN A 491 19.93 15.08 26.78
CA GLN A 491 19.09 14.35 27.70
C GLN A 491 18.40 15.31 28.68
N THR A 492 17.16 15.00 29.03
CA THR A 492 16.39 15.77 30.00
C THR A 492 15.87 14.89 31.12
N ILE A 493 15.83 15.44 32.33
CA ILE A 493 15.32 14.74 33.51
C ILE A 493 14.53 15.71 34.38
N TYR A 494 13.45 15.22 34.98
CA TYR A 494 12.62 15.98 35.90
C TYR A 494 12.79 15.43 37.32
N ASP A 495 13.17 16.30 38.25
CA ASP A 495 13.21 15.98 39.67
C ASP A 495 11.83 16.22 40.29
N ASN A 496 11.22 15.18 40.85
CA ASN A 496 9.88 15.27 41.42
C ASN A 496 9.88 15.89 42.83
N THR A 497 11.01 15.90 43.54
CA THR A 497 11.11 16.47 44.89
C THR A 497 11.25 17.99 44.84
N ASN A 498 12.23 18.49 44.09
CA ASN A 498 12.44 19.94 43.93
C ASN A 498 11.60 20.55 42.80
N GLU A 499 11.02 19.70 41.95
CA GLU A 499 10.18 20.08 40.81
C GLU A 499 10.93 20.84 39.72
N ILE A 500 12.22 20.54 39.56
CA ILE A 500 13.14 21.19 38.62
C ILE A 500 13.35 20.29 37.39
N LEU A 501 13.40 20.90 36.21
CA LEU A 501 13.79 20.26 34.96
C LEU A 501 15.28 20.50 34.72
N TYR A 502 16.06 19.44 34.55
CA TYR A 502 17.46 19.52 34.13
C TYR A 502 17.60 19.13 32.66
N ILE A 503 18.39 19.91 31.93
CA ILE A 503 18.73 19.68 30.53
C ILE A 503 20.24 19.59 30.46
N THR A 504 20.75 18.44 30.04
CA THR A 504 22.17 18.20 29.84
C THR A 504 22.42 17.97 28.35
N LYS A 505 23.33 18.77 27.80
CA LYS A 505 23.92 18.56 26.47
C LYS A 505 25.32 17.99 26.65
N LYS A 506 25.63 16.91 25.93
CA LYS A 506 26.98 16.36 25.79
C LYS A 506 27.45 16.55 24.36
N ASP A 507 28.52 17.32 24.17
CA ASP A 507 29.00 17.75 22.87
C ASP A 507 30.48 18.14 22.90
N TYR A 508 31.15 18.01 21.75
CA TYR A 508 32.57 18.24 21.62
C TYR A 508 32.86 19.10 20.40
N LYS A 509 33.77 20.05 20.54
CA LYS A 509 34.22 20.91 19.45
C LYS A 509 35.62 20.46 19.01
N PRO A 510 35.81 20.06 17.74
CA PRO A 510 37.13 19.70 17.24
C PRO A 510 38.02 20.93 17.17
N ILE A 511 39.28 20.79 17.61
CA ILE A 511 40.31 21.84 17.58
C ILE A 511 41.22 21.66 16.35
N ILE A 512 41.46 20.41 15.94
CA ILE A 512 42.39 20.08 14.86
C ILE A 512 41.69 20.16 13.50
N ASP A 513 42.29 20.90 12.58
CA ASP A 513 41.88 20.95 11.18
C ASP A 513 42.28 19.66 10.44
N GLY A 514 41.35 19.07 9.68
CA GLY A 514 41.59 17.86 8.88
C GLY A 514 41.30 16.53 9.59
N LEU A 515 40.64 16.58 10.75
CA LEU A 515 40.18 15.39 11.47
C LEU A 515 39.15 14.60 10.64
N GLN A 516 39.32 13.29 10.54
CA GLN A 516 38.38 12.37 9.86
C GLN A 516 37.85 11.33 10.85
N TYR A 517 36.66 10.78 10.58
CA TYR A 517 36.05 9.75 11.42
C TYR A 517 36.14 8.37 10.74
N ASP A 518 36.66 7.38 11.46
CA ASP A 518 36.70 5.99 11.02
C ASP A 518 35.58 5.19 11.69
N ALA A 519 34.54 4.85 10.92
CA ALA A 519 33.40 4.08 11.39
C ALA A 519 33.72 2.62 11.75
N SER A 520 34.91 2.10 11.39
CA SER A 520 35.30 0.73 11.71
C SER A 520 35.94 0.58 13.10
N VAL A 521 36.58 1.65 13.58
CA VAL A 521 37.30 1.68 14.88
C VAL A 521 36.59 2.59 15.90
N ASP A 522 35.57 3.34 15.48
CA ASP A 522 34.86 4.33 16.30
C ASP A 522 35.77 5.42 16.89
N LEU A 523 36.82 5.78 16.15
CA LEU A 523 37.78 6.81 16.53
C LEU A 523 37.97 7.84 15.42
N PHE A 524 38.42 9.02 15.83
CA PHE A 524 38.82 10.07 14.90
C PHE A 524 40.29 9.91 14.58
N TYR A 525 40.71 10.30 13.38
CA TYR A 525 42.11 10.23 13.00
C TYR A 525 42.55 11.41 12.15
N THR A 526 43.84 11.69 12.21
CA THR A 526 44.52 12.57 11.27
C THR A 526 45.54 11.76 10.47
N VAL A 527 45.82 12.22 9.25
CA VAL A 527 46.86 11.66 8.39
C VAL A 527 47.92 12.72 8.20
N ASP A 528 49.11 12.47 8.74
CA ASP A 528 50.26 13.35 8.54
C ASP A 528 50.80 13.25 7.11
N GLN A 529 51.61 14.22 6.70
CA GLN A 529 52.26 14.24 5.37
C GLN A 529 53.15 13.01 5.09
N THR A 530 53.51 12.25 6.13
CA THR A 530 54.26 10.99 6.06
C THR A 530 53.36 9.74 5.99
N SER A 531 52.04 9.90 5.83
CA SER A 531 51.03 8.82 5.82
C SER A 531 50.93 8.03 7.13
N THR A 532 51.34 8.63 8.26
CA THR A 532 51.11 8.04 9.59
C THR A 532 49.72 8.42 10.07
N ILE A 533 48.95 7.44 10.55
CA ILE A 533 47.59 7.62 11.07
C ILE A 533 47.67 7.73 12.59
N THR A 534 47.22 8.85 13.15
CA THR A 534 47.11 9.04 14.60
C THR A 534 45.63 9.05 14.99
N TYR A 535 45.24 8.19 15.94
CA TYR A 535 43.88 8.08 16.42
C TYR A 535 43.64 8.93 17.68
N TYR A 536 42.46 9.54 17.76
CA TYR A 536 41.99 10.40 18.85
C TYR A 536 40.59 9.97 19.30
N SER A 537 40.37 9.99 20.61
CA SER A 537 39.05 9.84 21.24
C SER A 537 38.54 11.19 21.78
N PHE A 538 37.25 11.24 22.16
CA PHE A 538 36.67 12.44 22.78
C PHE A 538 37.33 12.86 24.10
N LYS A 539 38.03 11.94 24.79
CA LYS A 539 38.75 12.27 26.05
C LYS A 539 40.06 13.02 25.80
N ASP A 540 40.53 13.08 24.55
CA ASP A 540 41.80 13.70 24.20
C ASP A 540 41.64 15.21 24.03
N LYS A 541 42.04 15.96 25.07
CA LYS A 541 41.99 17.43 25.11
C LYS A 541 42.79 18.15 24.01
N GLN A 542 43.67 17.43 23.31
CA GLN A 542 44.43 17.97 22.17
C GLN A 542 43.58 18.06 20.90
N ALA A 543 42.62 17.13 20.73
CA ALA A 543 41.78 17.05 19.56
C ALA A 543 40.42 17.70 19.77
N PHE A 544 39.89 17.66 21.00
CA PHE A 544 38.54 18.13 21.32
C PHE A 544 38.51 19.08 22.52
N GLU A 545 37.73 20.14 22.37
CA GLU A 545 37.27 21.04 23.43
C GLU A 545 35.87 20.60 23.89
N ASP A 546 35.64 20.52 25.20
CA ASP A 546 34.33 20.17 25.75
C ASP A 546 33.34 21.33 25.55
N ALA A 547 32.22 21.05 24.89
CA ALA A 547 31.14 22.00 24.65
C ALA A 547 29.83 21.58 25.34
N SER A 548 29.95 20.70 26.34
CA SER A 548 28.86 20.17 27.14
C SER A 548 28.42 21.17 28.21
N PHE A 549 27.13 21.13 28.58
CA PHE A 549 26.61 21.92 29.68
C PHE A 549 25.37 21.27 30.29
N THR A 550 25.12 21.59 31.56
CA THR A 550 23.85 21.27 32.23
C THR A 550 23.19 22.55 32.72
N ILE A 551 21.91 22.71 32.42
CA ILE A 551 21.11 23.85 32.84
C ILE A 551 19.81 23.38 33.49
N SER A 552 19.35 24.15 34.48
CA SER A 552 18.12 23.87 35.23
C SER A 552 17.04 24.92 34.96
N TYR A 553 15.80 24.45 34.88
CA TYR A 553 14.61 25.26 34.65
C TYR A 553 13.54 24.94 35.71
N ASP A 554 12.95 25.98 36.29
CA ASP A 554 11.80 25.86 37.19
C ASP A 554 10.49 26.07 36.42
N PRO A 555 9.67 25.03 36.22
CA PRO A 555 8.37 25.16 35.58
C PRO A 555 7.35 25.99 36.38
N LYS A 556 7.54 26.15 37.70
CA LYS A 556 6.65 26.96 38.56
C LYS A 556 6.89 28.45 38.37
N LEU A 557 8.15 28.87 38.49
CA LEU A 557 8.57 30.26 38.32
C LEU A 557 8.65 30.65 36.84
N LYS A 558 8.61 29.66 35.94
CA LYS A 558 8.81 29.80 34.50
C LYS A 558 10.14 30.51 34.18
N ALA A 559 11.17 30.20 34.96
CA ALA A 559 12.48 30.85 34.88
C ALA A 559 13.61 29.81 34.90
N TRP A 560 14.71 30.14 34.22
CA TRP A 560 15.96 29.38 34.31
C TRP A 560 16.64 29.67 35.63
N ILE A 561 17.10 28.63 36.32
CA ILE A 561 17.63 28.76 37.69
C ILE A 561 19.15 28.93 37.64
N SER A 562 19.86 27.92 37.16
CA SER A 562 21.32 27.91 37.18
C SER A 562 21.92 26.96 36.15
N PHE A 563 23.16 27.26 35.79
CA PHE A 563 24.09 26.30 35.20
C PHE A 563 24.65 25.37 36.25
N HIS A 564 25.04 24.18 35.81
CA HIS A 564 25.59 23.15 36.66
C HIS A 564 26.87 22.59 36.03
N ASP A 565 27.89 22.37 36.85
CA ASP A 565 29.19 21.84 36.41
C ASP A 565 29.18 20.33 36.16
N TRP A 566 28.16 19.61 36.63
CA TRP A 566 28.06 18.17 36.42
C TRP A 566 27.55 17.85 35.01
N ILE A 567 28.31 17.03 34.29
CA ILE A 567 27.96 16.49 32.98
C ILE A 567 27.91 14.96 33.09
N PRO A 568 26.71 14.38 33.27
CA PRO A 568 26.55 12.95 33.44
C PRO A 568 26.63 12.20 32.10
N THR A 569 27.12 10.95 32.14
CA THR A 569 27.04 10.01 31.02
C THR A 569 25.58 9.65 30.72
N PHE A 570 24.77 9.45 31.76
CA PHE A 570 23.34 9.15 31.63
C PHE A 570 22.56 9.56 32.88
N MET A 571 21.27 9.88 32.71
CA MET A 571 20.38 10.25 33.82
C MET A 571 19.26 9.22 33.99
N LEU A 572 18.99 8.83 35.25
CA LEU A 572 18.01 7.82 35.62
C LEU A 572 16.87 8.44 36.44
N PRO A 573 15.61 8.37 35.99
CA PRO A 573 14.47 8.79 36.78
C PRO A 573 14.20 7.81 37.91
N THR A 574 13.89 8.32 39.11
CA THR A 574 13.31 7.53 40.21
C THR A 574 12.01 8.17 40.69
N LYS A 575 11.28 7.50 41.60
CA LYS A 575 9.97 7.98 42.08
C LYS A 575 10.05 9.32 42.81
N ASN A 576 11.11 9.52 43.60
CA ASN A 576 11.25 10.71 44.45
C ASN A 576 12.29 11.67 43.85
N HIS A 577 13.45 11.15 43.46
CA HIS A 577 14.57 11.97 42.99
C HIS A 577 15.16 11.44 41.67
N PHE A 578 16.18 12.08 41.12
CA PHE A 578 16.92 11.55 39.98
C PHE A 578 18.29 11.02 40.41
N MET A 579 18.85 10.14 39.60
CA MET A 579 20.24 9.71 39.74
C MET A 579 21.00 10.02 38.46
N THR A 580 22.29 10.27 38.58
CA THR A 580 23.18 10.41 37.45
C THR A 580 24.22 9.30 37.44
N VAL A 581 24.61 8.89 36.24
CA VAL A 581 25.68 7.91 36.02
C VAL A 581 26.87 8.65 35.44
N ASN A 582 28.04 8.48 36.05
CA ASN A 582 29.30 8.95 35.53
C ASN A 582 30.29 7.79 35.45
N ASP A 583 30.62 7.40 34.22
CA ASP A 583 31.48 6.27 33.80
C ASP A 583 31.24 4.96 34.57
N SER A 584 31.73 4.84 35.80
CA SER A 584 31.62 3.64 36.64
C SER A 584 30.85 3.83 37.97
N SER A 585 30.24 5.00 38.20
CA SER A 585 29.58 5.34 39.47
C SER A 585 28.20 5.96 39.28
N THR A 586 27.30 5.71 40.25
CA THR A 586 25.95 6.28 40.29
C THR A 586 25.84 7.27 41.44
N TRP A 587 25.37 8.48 41.15
CA TRP A 587 25.29 9.58 42.08
C TRP A 587 23.84 10.01 42.29
N LYS A 588 23.49 10.29 43.54
CA LYS A 588 22.28 11.03 43.92
C LYS A 588 22.71 12.45 44.26
N HIS A 589 22.10 13.42 43.61
CA HIS A 589 22.36 14.83 43.93
C HIS A 589 21.52 15.24 45.14
N ASN A 590 21.91 16.32 45.82
CA ASN A 590 21.12 16.98 46.88
C ASN A 590 20.66 16.10 48.07
N GLU A 591 21.26 14.92 48.29
CA GLU A 591 20.93 14.05 49.43
C GLU A 591 21.78 14.39 50.67
N ARG A 592 23.04 14.82 50.47
CA ARG A 592 23.97 15.20 51.53
C ARG A 592 23.77 16.68 51.89
N CYS A 593 23.88 17.01 53.19
CA CYS A 593 23.82 18.40 53.66
C CYS A 593 25.15 18.95 54.19
N ASP A 594 26.22 18.16 54.13
CA ASP A 594 27.55 18.54 54.62
C ASP A 594 28.49 18.99 53.48
N SER A 595 28.27 18.49 52.26
CA SER A 595 29.08 18.83 51.08
C SER A 595 28.15 19.20 49.92
N TYR A 596 28.17 20.48 49.57
CA TYR A 596 27.48 21.05 48.41
C TYR A 596 28.50 21.36 47.29
N CYS A 597 28.04 21.41 46.04
CA CYS A 597 28.89 21.64 44.86
C CYS A 597 30.03 20.62 44.68
N ASN A 598 29.92 19.45 45.34
CA ASN A 598 30.76 18.31 45.07
C ASN A 598 30.08 17.43 44.02
N PHE A 599 30.64 17.43 42.82
CA PHE A 599 30.15 16.64 41.71
C PHE A 599 31.23 15.63 41.31
N TYR A 600 30.89 14.34 41.41
CA TYR A 600 31.78 13.25 41.02
C TYR A 600 33.13 13.22 41.76
N GLY A 601 33.19 13.78 42.98
CA GLY A 601 34.40 13.87 43.80
C GLY A 601 35.21 15.15 43.60
N GLY A 602 34.84 16.01 42.65
CA GLY A 602 35.41 17.34 42.46
C GLY A 602 34.57 18.41 43.17
N GLU A 603 35.22 19.30 43.92
CA GLU A 603 34.58 20.47 44.52
C GLU A 603 34.66 21.65 43.55
N TYR A 604 33.50 22.27 43.28
CA TYR A 604 33.37 23.41 42.38
C TYR A 604 32.93 24.66 43.16
N PRO A 605 33.48 25.85 42.85
CA PRO A 605 32.95 27.10 43.36
C PRO A 605 31.58 27.39 42.73
N TRP A 606 30.81 28.28 43.35
CA TRP A 606 29.53 28.72 42.82
C TRP A 606 29.45 30.24 42.87
N GLU A 607 28.71 30.81 41.93
CA GLU A 607 28.51 32.26 41.84
C GLU A 607 27.02 32.57 41.65
N ILE A 608 26.63 33.79 42.04
CA ILE A 608 25.31 34.35 41.73
C ILE A 608 25.53 35.54 40.82
N GLU A 609 24.93 35.49 39.64
CA GLU A 609 24.88 36.63 38.73
C GLU A 609 23.52 37.33 38.81
N TYR A 610 23.55 38.65 38.96
CA TYR A 610 22.35 39.49 38.93
C TYR A 610 22.53 40.60 37.90
N VAL A 611 21.65 40.62 36.91
CA VAL A 611 21.65 41.66 35.87
C VAL A 611 20.75 42.81 36.31
N SER A 612 21.35 43.96 36.62
CA SER A 612 20.62 45.21 36.80
C SER A 612 20.48 45.94 35.47
N SER A 613 19.25 46.02 34.94
CA SER A 613 18.94 46.78 33.72
C SER A 613 18.13 48.02 34.06
N SER A 614 18.71 49.21 33.87
CA SER A 614 18.05 50.49 34.15
C SER A 614 17.34 51.11 32.93
N GLY A 615 17.28 50.39 31.80
CA GLY A 615 16.63 50.85 30.58
C GLY A 615 17.21 52.18 30.09
N GLN A 616 16.36 53.20 29.93
CA GLN A 616 16.76 54.55 29.51
C GLN A 616 17.19 55.47 30.66
N ASN A 617 17.00 55.08 31.91
CA ASN A 617 17.35 55.90 33.06
C ASN A 617 18.81 55.65 33.46
N VAL A 618 19.59 56.73 33.53
CA VAL A 618 20.96 56.67 34.05
C VAL A 618 20.89 56.55 35.57
N THR A 619 21.05 55.34 36.09
CA THR A 619 21.11 55.05 37.52
C THR A 619 22.49 54.57 37.91
N THR A 620 23.10 55.18 38.93
CA THR A 620 24.35 54.70 39.50
C THR A 620 24.05 53.73 40.64
N THR A 621 24.52 52.49 40.55
CA THR A 621 24.43 51.50 41.63
C THR A 621 25.30 51.96 42.80
N ARG A 622 24.68 52.27 43.95
CA ARG A 622 25.39 52.76 45.14
C ARG A 622 25.70 51.65 46.15
N SER A 623 24.74 50.75 46.38
CA SER A 623 24.89 49.62 47.29
C SER A 623 24.11 48.42 46.75
N ILE A 624 24.59 47.22 47.08
CA ILE A 624 23.92 45.96 46.84
C ILE A 624 23.67 45.34 48.21
N GLU A 625 22.42 44.99 48.47
CA GLU A 625 22.00 44.35 49.72
C GLU A 625 21.38 43.00 49.38
N TYR A 626 21.77 41.96 50.11
CA TYR A 626 21.23 40.62 49.96
C TYR A 626 21.10 39.96 51.34
N MET A 627 20.17 39.00 51.42
CA MET A 627 19.97 38.17 52.60
C MET A 627 20.69 36.85 52.40
N LEU A 628 21.68 36.56 53.24
CA LEU A 628 22.44 35.31 53.24
C LEU A 628 22.45 34.68 54.63
N GLU A 629 22.07 33.41 54.71
CA GLU A 629 22.18 32.58 55.90
C GLU A 629 23.10 31.40 55.60
N ALA A 630 24.13 31.20 56.43
CA ALA A 630 25.11 30.13 56.25
C ALA A 630 25.01 29.14 57.42
N TYR A 631 24.73 27.88 57.12
CA TYR A 631 24.58 26.82 58.11
C TYR A 631 25.66 25.75 57.95
N LYS A 632 26.18 25.27 59.08
CA LYS A 632 26.98 24.05 59.15
C LYS A 632 26.14 22.94 59.79
N TYR A 633 26.01 21.83 59.09
CA TYR A 633 25.22 20.69 59.52
C TYR A 633 26.10 19.62 60.17
N TYR A 634 25.59 18.98 61.23
CA TYR A 634 26.17 17.80 61.87
C TYR A 634 25.08 16.74 62.11
N ASN A 635 25.48 15.49 62.41
CA ASN A 635 24.57 14.36 62.69
C ASN A 635 23.51 14.14 61.59
N ASP A 636 23.94 13.89 60.34
CA ASP A 636 23.03 13.65 59.21
C ASP A 636 21.92 14.71 59.08
N CYS A 637 22.32 15.98 59.12
CA CYS A 637 21.46 17.15 58.91
C CYS A 637 20.47 17.46 60.05
N GLN A 638 20.52 16.77 61.19
CA GLN A 638 19.63 17.05 62.32
C GLN A 638 20.01 18.33 63.08
N ASP A 639 21.31 18.56 63.26
CA ASP A 639 21.82 19.71 63.99
C ASP A 639 22.32 20.77 63.01
N LYS A 640 21.73 21.97 63.07
CA LYS A 640 22.13 23.14 62.28
C LYS A 640 22.82 24.19 63.15
N PHE A 641 24.05 24.57 62.78
CA PHE A 641 24.80 25.65 63.41
C PHE A 641 24.92 26.84 62.45
N HIS A 642 24.35 27.99 62.81
CA HIS A 642 24.45 29.21 61.98
C HIS A 642 25.84 29.83 62.15
N ILE A 643 26.60 29.94 61.06
CA ILE A 643 27.87 30.67 61.03
C ILE A 643 27.59 32.13 60.66
N LEU A 644 27.74 33.02 61.64
CA LEU A 644 27.37 34.42 61.50
C LEU A 644 28.27 35.18 60.52
N ASP A 645 29.59 35.01 60.57
CA ASP A 645 30.49 35.87 59.79
C ASP A 645 30.81 35.34 58.37
N ARG A 646 30.22 34.21 57.94
CA ARG A 646 30.43 33.66 56.59
C ARG A 646 29.68 34.47 55.53
N ASN A 647 30.37 34.75 54.43
CA ASN A 647 29.85 35.44 53.25
C ASN A 647 30.54 34.93 51.98
N PHE A 648 30.20 35.48 50.81
CA PHE A 648 30.95 35.32 49.57
C PHE A 648 32.39 35.83 49.71
N ASP A 649 33.32 35.19 49.01
CA ASP A 649 34.75 35.52 49.07
C ASP A 649 35.11 36.63 48.06
N GLU A 650 34.46 36.65 46.89
CA GLU A 650 34.77 37.54 45.78
C GLU A 650 33.51 38.14 45.15
N ALA A 651 33.64 39.32 44.55
CA ALA A 651 32.61 39.96 43.74
C ALA A 651 33.22 40.55 42.47
N ILE A 652 32.48 40.48 41.36
CA ILE A 652 32.87 41.09 40.08
C ILE A 652 31.69 41.92 39.59
N ILE A 653 31.96 43.18 39.24
CA ILE A 653 30.98 44.08 38.65
C ILE A 653 31.47 44.42 37.26
N TYR A 654 30.65 44.12 36.26
CA TYR A 654 31.01 44.35 34.88
C TYR A 654 29.81 44.85 34.06
N ASN A 655 30.12 45.57 32.99
CA ASN A 655 29.18 45.94 31.94
C ASN A 655 29.83 45.66 30.58
N SER A 656 29.24 46.15 29.49
CA SER A 656 29.78 45.93 28.14
C SER A 656 31.13 46.60 27.85
N GLU A 657 31.56 47.57 28.66
CA GLU A 657 32.75 48.40 28.41
C GLU A 657 33.80 48.32 29.52
N GLN A 658 33.41 47.99 30.74
CA GLN A 658 34.22 48.07 31.96
C GLN A 658 34.02 46.85 32.84
N ILE A 659 35.09 46.47 33.54
CA ILE A 659 35.11 45.43 34.57
C ILE A 659 35.83 45.99 35.80
N SER A 660 35.31 45.70 36.99
CA SER A 660 35.91 46.14 38.26
C SER A 660 37.23 45.44 38.59
N GLY A 661 37.55 44.34 37.89
CA GLY A 661 38.47 43.31 38.38
C GLY A 661 37.86 42.52 39.54
N THR A 662 38.65 41.60 40.12
CA THR A 662 38.22 40.79 41.27
C THR A 662 38.21 41.65 42.53
N LEU A 663 37.03 41.80 43.15
CA LEU A 663 36.85 42.48 44.42
C LEU A 663 36.82 41.43 45.54
N GLN A 664 37.85 41.39 46.39
CA GLN A 664 37.87 40.49 47.55
C GLN A 664 37.07 41.08 48.70
N LEU A 665 36.15 40.27 49.24
CA LEU A 665 35.19 40.69 50.26
C LEU A 665 35.73 40.42 51.67
N ASN A 666 36.11 41.48 52.36
CA ASN A 666 36.58 41.41 53.75
C ASN A 666 35.52 41.94 54.73
N ILE A 667 35.42 41.32 55.90
CA ILE A 667 34.46 41.77 56.92
C ILE A 667 34.85 43.15 57.45
N LYS A 668 33.87 44.06 57.55
CA LYS A 668 34.05 45.36 58.19
C LYS A 668 34.57 45.19 59.63
N PRO A 669 35.72 45.78 60.01
CA PRO A 669 36.26 45.66 61.36
C PRO A 669 35.31 46.33 62.36
N LYS A 670 34.90 45.59 63.40
CA LYS A 670 33.83 46.01 64.34
C LYS A 670 34.27 47.09 65.36
N ASN A 671 35.58 47.32 65.56
CA ASN A 671 36.11 48.19 66.63
C ASN A 671 37.26 49.15 66.22
N ASN A 672 37.58 49.31 64.93
CA ASN A 672 38.72 50.13 64.49
C ASN A 672 38.36 51.09 63.33
N PRO A 673 38.00 52.36 63.62
CA PRO A 673 37.63 53.33 62.59
C PRO A 673 38.81 53.78 61.72
N LEU A 674 40.06 53.66 62.21
CA LEU A 674 41.25 54.04 61.44
C LEU A 674 41.57 53.02 60.33
N GLU A 675 41.29 51.73 60.55
CA GLU A 675 41.45 50.71 59.52
C GLU A 675 40.40 50.81 58.43
N LEU A 676 39.18 51.24 58.76
CA LEU A 676 38.10 51.48 57.81
C LEU A 676 38.48 52.48 56.71
N LEU A 677 39.27 53.51 57.05
CA LEU A 677 39.70 54.54 56.10
C LEU A 677 40.77 54.06 55.12
N LYS A 678 41.38 52.88 55.34
CA LYS A 678 42.41 52.32 54.45
C LYS A 678 41.81 51.56 53.26
N TYR A 679 40.53 51.21 53.32
CA TYR A 679 39.83 50.52 52.23
C TYR A 679 39.14 51.53 51.29
N PRO A 680 39.12 51.27 49.97
CA PRO A 680 39.60 50.07 49.29
C PRO A 680 41.13 50.01 49.16
N ILE A 681 41.72 48.82 49.35
CA ILE A 681 43.14 48.58 49.11
C ILE A 681 43.28 48.02 47.70
N VAL A 682 43.96 48.76 46.83
CA VAL A 682 44.15 48.38 45.43
C VAL A 682 45.47 47.63 45.31
N HIS A 683 45.41 46.34 44.96
CA HIS A 683 46.57 45.55 44.57
C HIS A 683 46.72 45.54 43.04
N THR A 684 47.76 44.88 42.52
CA THR A 684 47.96 44.75 41.08
C THR A 684 46.90 43.88 40.40
N ASP A 685 46.42 42.84 41.10
CA ASP A 685 45.55 41.81 40.49
C ASP A 685 44.11 41.83 41.05
N TYR A 686 43.90 42.40 42.23
CA TYR A 686 42.59 42.44 42.91
C TYR A 686 42.44 43.68 43.81
N ILE A 687 41.20 43.97 44.24
CA ILE A 687 40.90 45.10 45.13
C ILE A 687 40.20 44.56 46.38
N ASP A 688 40.73 44.88 47.56
CA ASP A 688 40.05 44.55 48.81
C ASP A 688 38.98 45.58 49.13
N ILE A 689 37.74 45.10 49.32
CA ILE A 689 36.60 45.92 49.72
C ILE A 689 35.95 45.36 50.99
N LEU A 690 35.24 46.24 51.72
CA LEU A 690 34.57 45.86 52.96
C LEU A 690 33.09 45.55 52.73
N TYR A 691 32.60 44.44 53.30
CA TYR A 691 31.18 44.19 53.46
C TYR A 691 30.75 44.34 54.92
N ALA A 692 29.49 44.74 55.14
CA ALA A 692 28.88 44.80 56.45
C ALA A 692 27.72 43.81 56.52
N LYS A 693 27.70 42.98 57.58
CA LYS A 693 26.55 42.14 57.93
C LYS A 693 25.86 42.78 59.13
N GLU A 694 24.67 43.32 58.90
CA GLU A 694 23.84 43.94 59.93
C GLU A 694 22.49 43.20 60.02
N GLU A 695 22.16 42.67 61.19
CA GLU A 695 20.87 42.02 61.44
C GLU A 695 19.81 43.08 61.75
N ASN A 696 19.20 43.66 60.71
CA ASN A 696 18.33 44.83 60.82
C ASN A 696 16.88 44.56 61.30
N LYS A 697 16.62 43.51 62.09
CA LYS A 697 15.27 43.22 62.60
C LYS A 697 15.03 43.44 64.09
N TYR A 698 16.07 43.57 64.91
CA TYR A 698 15.92 43.98 66.31
C TYR A 698 17.06 44.91 66.71
N ARG A 699 16.81 46.21 66.63
CA ARG A 699 17.52 47.25 67.37
C ARG A 699 16.53 48.03 68.21
#